data_AF-A0A832XQA3-F1
#
_entry.id   AF-A0A832XQA3-F1
#
_cell.length_a   1.000
_cell.length_b   1.000
_cell.length_c   1.000
_cell.angle_alpha   90.00
_cell.angle_beta   90.00
_cell.angle_gamma   90.00
#
_symmetry.space_group_name_H-M   'P 1'
#
loop_
_entity.id
_entity.type
_entity.pdbx_description
1 polymer ?
#
loop_
_entity_poly.entity_id
_entity_poly.type
_entity_poly.pdbx_seq_one_letter_code
_entity_poly.pdbx_strand_id
1 'polypeptide(L)'
;MTEAGPRDVFDPLLGLDIPRLEAEMDAYHDWLDQRADDAYQIATKMRKLGLDHTKEVEIPRASDLASRTEKLLIHHLEGEEVADDIRALLAEHDRETTSIRMGQLVAKRFKDKGHDLQKSIDVGLRVGLAILTEAVLVAPLEGISEVRLLANVDGSQFLSIYFAGPIRAAGGTAQALAVLIADMIRRELGVDAYVPTQPEVERVKEEFGLYRGNLQYRPTPEEIESIVKACPIMINGESTEAIECAGYGRVRNIDEPRIRGGVLLVIGEGLCLKAPKIQKHTERLEVTGWEFISKFANKGKDDDSKKGTGPIFKSRKVPPIKKFMKDIIAGRPVFGAPLEPGGFRLRYGRARPSGLAAGSCSAASMAAMDDFITVGTQMKIERPGKACAITPCDIAEGPWVLMSDGEFKRIDDEAQFRAEKARISMVWDNGELVLGYGEFMENNKNLVPAGYAQDWWAADLLDALDSVGAVNEFCQLSGIAQTELPEGVPGAPVGPSTNLDERFHIRRKWRDVLHLTYIDWTAAKGIALRFGTSLPSPHNPWWLDLPIEWVPSLLKLIGSAEIKDGNLIFKDAVKGWNGKNMENLLPEQEDDLDIEAMPGPTLELEQPIFATELAHVWVLRIHGIAKGCALMLGLGHHHQGNDLFLTQSWQALLDGLGFSYDGD
;
A
#
# COMPACT_ATOMS: atom_id res chain seq x y z
N MET A 1 9.52 -12.79 32.12
CA MET A 1 8.26 -12.01 32.07
C MET A 1 8.58 -10.65 32.65
N THR A 2 9.18 -9.79 31.83
CA THR A 2 9.43 -8.39 32.16
C THR A 2 8.10 -7.66 32.16
N GLU A 3 7.83 -6.92 33.23
CA GLU A 3 6.67 -6.04 33.35
C GLU A 3 6.67 -5.10 32.14
N ALA A 4 5.72 -5.31 31.24
CA ALA A 4 5.51 -4.40 30.12
C ALA A 4 5.14 -3.04 30.72
N GLY A 5 6.03 -2.06 30.56
CA GLY A 5 5.75 -0.67 30.89
C GLY A 5 4.42 -0.23 30.26
N PRO A 6 3.68 0.71 30.89
CA PRO A 6 2.40 1.17 30.39
C PRO A 6 2.53 1.56 28.91
N ARG A 7 1.75 0.90 28.05
CA ARG A 7 1.63 1.26 26.63
C ARG A 7 0.91 2.60 26.58
N ASP A 8 1.69 3.68 26.56
CA ASP A 8 1.22 5.06 26.56
C ASP A 8 0.11 5.29 25.51
N VAL A 9 -0.89 6.06 25.92
CA VAL A 9 -1.95 6.61 25.07
C VAL A 9 -1.27 7.50 24.03
N PHE A 10 -1.25 7.08 22.76
CA PHE A 10 -0.75 7.89 21.66
C PHE A 10 -1.74 9.03 21.39
N ASP A 11 -1.51 10.19 21.99
CA ASP A 11 -2.20 11.42 21.63
C ASP A 11 -1.40 12.11 20.49
N PRO A 12 -1.96 12.17 19.27
CA PRO A 12 -1.28 12.76 18.12
C PRO A 12 -1.08 14.29 18.24
N LEU A 13 -1.70 14.94 19.23
CA LEU A 13 -1.63 16.38 19.43
C LEU A 13 -0.47 16.82 20.33
N LEU A 14 0.23 15.88 20.98
CA LEU A 14 1.35 16.18 21.87
C LEU A 14 2.51 16.87 21.13
N GLY A 15 3.05 17.91 21.75
CA GLY A 15 4.14 18.72 21.22
C GLY A 15 3.73 19.62 20.06
N LEU A 16 2.42 19.84 19.85
CA LEU A 16 1.92 20.78 18.87
C LEU A 16 1.38 22.04 19.56
N ASP A 17 1.79 23.19 19.05
CA ASP A 17 1.21 24.48 19.42
C ASP A 17 -0.10 24.68 18.65
N ILE A 18 -1.16 24.01 19.11
CA ILE A 18 -2.48 24.02 18.48
C ILE A 18 -3.01 25.45 18.27
N PRO A 19 -2.99 26.36 19.27
CA PRO A 19 -3.50 27.72 19.07
C PRO A 19 -2.78 28.48 17.96
N ARG A 20 -1.45 28.36 17.88
CA ARG A 20 -0.68 28.99 16.78
C ARG A 20 -1.04 28.36 15.43
N LEU A 21 -1.13 27.03 15.37
CA LEU A 21 -1.44 26.31 14.12
C LEU A 21 -2.85 26.62 13.61
N GLU A 22 -3.84 26.71 14.49
CA GLU A 22 -5.20 27.12 14.15
C GLU A 22 -5.24 28.56 13.64
N ALA A 23 -4.55 29.50 14.33
CA ALA A 23 -4.47 30.89 13.88
C ALA A 23 -3.77 31.03 12.51
N GLU A 24 -2.72 30.26 12.26
CA GLU A 24 -2.04 30.21 10.96
C GLU A 24 -2.95 29.64 9.86
N MET A 25 -3.74 28.61 10.18
CA MET A 25 -4.72 28.02 9.26
C MET A 25 -5.84 29.00 8.91
N ASP A 26 -6.40 29.69 9.90
CA ASP A 26 -7.46 30.68 9.69
C ASP A 26 -6.96 31.84 8.82
N ALA A 27 -5.77 32.38 9.13
CA ALA A 27 -5.16 33.45 8.32
C ALA A 27 -4.90 32.99 6.87
N TYR A 28 -4.54 31.72 6.67
CA TYR A 28 -4.36 31.15 5.34
C TYR A 28 -5.69 31.00 4.59
N HIS A 29 -6.76 30.56 5.25
CA HIS A 29 -8.09 30.46 4.65
C HIS A 29 -8.63 31.83 4.26
N ASP A 30 -8.54 32.83 5.14
CA ASP A 30 -8.96 34.21 4.85
C ASP A 30 -8.21 34.77 3.63
N TRP A 31 -6.90 34.49 3.54
CA TRP A 31 -6.10 34.90 2.40
C TRP A 31 -6.57 34.26 1.10
N LEU A 32 -6.84 32.95 1.09
CA LEU A 32 -7.37 32.24 -0.08
C LEU A 32 -8.75 32.75 -0.48
N ASP A 33 -9.65 32.96 0.48
CA ASP A 33 -11.01 33.41 0.24
C ASP A 33 -11.06 34.81 -0.36
N GLN A 34 -10.25 35.74 0.17
CA GLN A 34 -10.16 37.09 -0.39
C GLN A 34 -9.65 37.07 -1.85
N ARG A 35 -8.64 36.25 -2.15
CA ARG A 35 -8.11 36.12 -3.52
C ARG A 35 -9.10 35.45 -4.47
N ALA A 36 -9.89 34.50 -3.98
CA ALA A 36 -10.97 33.90 -4.74
C ALA A 36 -12.06 34.95 -5.04
N ASP A 37 -12.45 35.77 -4.06
CA ASP A 37 -13.44 36.83 -4.25
C ASP A 37 -12.99 37.88 -5.27
N ASP A 38 -11.72 38.29 -5.23
CA ASP A 38 -11.16 39.19 -6.24
C ASP A 38 -11.32 38.61 -7.66
N ALA A 39 -11.07 37.31 -7.83
CA ALA A 39 -11.25 36.63 -9.11
C ALA A 39 -12.73 36.55 -9.53
N TYR A 40 -13.64 36.24 -8.60
CA TYR A 40 -15.08 36.22 -8.87
C TYR A 40 -15.60 37.60 -9.29
N GLN A 41 -15.15 38.68 -8.64
CA GLN A 41 -15.55 40.04 -9.01
C GLN A 41 -15.16 40.38 -10.45
N ILE A 42 -13.97 39.96 -10.89
CA ILE A 42 -13.53 40.12 -12.28
C ILE A 42 -14.41 39.29 -13.21
N ALA A 43 -14.60 38.01 -12.91
CA ALA A 43 -15.41 37.09 -13.73
C ALA A 43 -16.86 37.57 -13.86
N THR A 44 -17.49 38.03 -12.78
CA THR A 44 -18.85 38.59 -12.80
C THR A 44 -18.95 39.84 -13.67
N LYS A 45 -17.95 40.74 -13.63
CA LYS A 45 -17.92 41.92 -14.50
C LYS A 45 -17.85 41.52 -15.97
N MET A 46 -17.04 40.52 -16.32
CA MET A 46 -16.90 40.04 -17.69
C MET A 46 -18.16 39.32 -18.19
N ARG A 47 -18.73 38.41 -17.39
CA ARG A 47 -19.96 37.67 -17.75
C ARG A 47 -21.15 38.58 -18.03
N LYS A 48 -21.26 39.70 -17.29
CA LYS A 48 -22.31 40.71 -17.50
C LYS A 48 -22.26 41.40 -18.86
N LEU A 49 -21.14 41.34 -19.59
CA LEU A 49 -21.05 41.87 -20.96
C LEU A 49 -21.89 41.05 -21.96
N GLY A 50 -22.33 39.83 -21.59
CA GLY A 50 -23.19 39.00 -22.42
C GLY A 50 -22.50 38.43 -23.66
N LEU A 51 -21.17 38.27 -23.60
CA LEU A 51 -20.36 37.68 -24.67
C LEU A 51 -20.25 36.14 -24.57
N ASP A 52 -20.68 35.57 -23.44
CA ASP A 52 -20.67 34.13 -23.15
C ASP A 52 -22.10 33.56 -23.10
N HIS A 53 -22.22 32.23 -22.98
CA HIS A 53 -23.51 31.50 -22.93
C HIS A 53 -24.45 31.97 -21.81
N THR A 54 -23.89 32.37 -20.67
CA THR A 54 -24.65 32.90 -19.53
C THR A 54 -24.06 34.24 -19.07
N LYS A 55 -24.91 35.06 -18.43
CA LYS A 55 -24.53 36.37 -17.87
C LYS A 55 -23.98 36.28 -16.44
N GLU A 56 -23.86 35.07 -15.92
CA GLU A 56 -23.46 34.78 -14.55
C GLU A 56 -22.25 33.85 -14.54
N VAL A 57 -21.58 33.74 -13.39
CA VAL A 57 -20.45 32.81 -13.25
C VAL A 57 -21.00 31.41 -13.04
N GLU A 58 -20.72 30.50 -13.96
CA GLU A 58 -21.28 29.14 -13.99
C GLU A 58 -20.63 28.16 -13.02
N ILE A 59 -19.50 28.53 -12.41
CA ILE A 59 -18.84 27.74 -11.36
C ILE A 59 -19.21 28.40 -10.02
N PRO A 60 -20.06 27.78 -9.19
CA PRO A 60 -20.44 28.36 -7.92
C PRO A 60 -19.42 28.04 -6.80
N ARG A 61 -19.18 28.98 -5.87
CA ARG A 61 -18.39 28.71 -4.65
C ARG A 61 -19.16 27.80 -3.70
N ALA A 62 -18.48 26.90 -2.99
CA ALA A 62 -19.05 26.18 -1.87
C ALA A 62 -18.00 26.07 -0.76
N SER A 63 -18.40 26.29 0.48
CA SER A 63 -17.51 26.28 1.65
C SER A 63 -17.22 24.86 2.15
N ASP A 64 -18.21 23.96 2.06
CA ASP A 64 -18.11 22.61 2.61
C ASP A 64 -18.84 21.57 1.75
N LEU A 65 -18.79 20.31 2.18
CA LEU A 65 -19.46 19.18 1.52
C LEU A 65 -20.98 19.40 1.38
N ALA A 66 -21.60 19.96 2.42
CA ALA A 66 -23.04 20.19 2.46
C ALA A 66 -23.47 21.19 1.39
N SER A 67 -22.81 22.35 1.33
CA SER A 67 -23.04 23.36 0.31
C SER A 67 -22.64 22.89 -1.09
N ARG A 68 -21.59 22.05 -1.24
CA ARG A 68 -21.28 21.44 -2.54
C ARG A 68 -22.40 20.53 -3.01
N THR A 69 -22.93 19.68 -2.13
CA THR A 69 -24.00 18.73 -2.46
C THR A 69 -25.26 19.46 -2.93
N GLU A 70 -25.68 20.48 -2.19
CA GLU A 70 -26.86 21.29 -2.53
C GLU A 70 -26.68 22.02 -3.87
N LYS A 71 -25.53 22.66 -4.09
CA LYS A 71 -25.25 23.38 -5.33
C LYS A 71 -25.10 22.45 -6.53
N LEU A 72 -24.51 21.27 -6.34
CA LEU A 72 -24.38 20.25 -7.38
C LEU A 72 -25.75 19.77 -7.86
N LEU A 73 -26.71 19.63 -6.95
CA LEU A 73 -28.03 19.07 -7.21
C LEU A 73 -29.13 20.12 -7.30
N ILE A 74 -28.79 21.40 -7.50
CA ILE A 74 -29.74 22.52 -7.46
C ILE A 74 -30.96 22.32 -8.38
N HIS A 75 -30.76 21.74 -9.56
CA HIS A 75 -31.83 21.46 -10.52
C HIS A 75 -32.72 20.27 -10.15
N HIS A 76 -32.24 19.37 -9.28
CA HIS A 76 -32.99 18.19 -8.81
C HIS A 76 -33.71 18.47 -7.49
N LEU A 77 -33.17 19.36 -6.67
CA LEU A 77 -33.70 19.67 -5.35
C LEU A 77 -34.93 20.61 -5.38
N GLU A 78 -35.22 21.28 -6.51
CA GLU A 78 -36.40 22.16 -6.66
C GLU A 78 -36.61 23.19 -5.53
N GLY A 79 -35.51 23.66 -4.93
CA GLY A 79 -35.53 24.63 -3.82
C GLY A 79 -35.52 23.99 -2.43
N GLU A 80 -35.40 22.67 -2.32
CA GLU A 80 -35.14 22.00 -1.04
C GLU A 80 -33.73 22.31 -0.53
N GLU A 81 -33.67 22.89 0.67
CA GLU A 81 -32.43 23.10 1.40
C GLU A 81 -32.05 21.80 2.11
N VAL A 82 -30.88 21.28 1.79
CA VAL A 82 -30.36 20.02 2.36
C VAL A 82 -29.04 20.22 3.09
N ALA A 83 -28.37 21.37 2.91
CA ALA A 83 -27.06 21.60 3.46
C ALA A 83 -27.03 21.52 5.00
N ASP A 84 -27.99 22.13 5.70
CA ASP A 84 -28.00 22.14 7.17
C ASP A 84 -28.30 20.76 7.75
N ASP A 85 -29.17 19.97 7.12
CA ASP A 85 -29.41 18.58 7.54
C ASP A 85 -28.17 17.70 7.35
N ILE A 86 -27.43 17.90 6.25
CA ILE A 86 -26.16 17.20 6.00
C ILE A 86 -25.16 17.55 7.11
N ARG A 87 -25.03 18.83 7.48
CA ARG A 87 -24.12 19.26 8.56
C ARG A 87 -24.51 18.63 9.89
N ALA A 88 -25.79 18.64 10.24
CA ALA A 88 -26.30 18.07 11.48
C ALA A 88 -25.99 16.56 11.57
N LEU A 89 -26.20 15.81 10.49
CA LEU A 89 -25.92 14.37 10.49
C LEU A 89 -24.43 14.05 10.45
N LEU A 90 -23.60 14.83 9.74
CA LEU A 90 -22.15 14.63 9.71
C LEU A 90 -21.49 14.91 11.08
N ALA A 91 -22.12 15.71 11.94
CA ALA A 91 -21.63 15.94 13.30
C ALA A 91 -21.80 14.70 14.19
N GLU A 92 -22.78 13.85 13.90
CA GLU A 92 -23.12 12.67 14.71
C GLU A 92 -22.67 11.35 14.09
N HIS A 93 -22.51 11.31 12.76
CA HIS A 93 -22.32 10.09 11.99
C HIS A 93 -21.21 10.23 10.97
N ASP A 94 -20.60 9.10 10.60
CA ASP A 94 -19.66 9.06 9.49
C ASP A 94 -20.36 9.33 8.15
N ARG A 95 -19.56 9.64 7.13
CA ARG A 95 -20.05 10.04 5.81
C ARG A 95 -20.93 8.97 5.17
N GLU A 96 -20.55 7.70 5.27
CA GLU A 96 -21.30 6.59 4.68
C GLU A 96 -22.68 6.44 5.32
N THR A 97 -22.76 6.50 6.66
CA THR A 97 -24.06 6.46 7.36
C THR A 97 -24.90 7.68 7.05
N THR A 98 -24.28 8.87 7.04
CA THR A 98 -24.94 10.12 6.69
C THR A 98 -25.52 10.07 5.28
N SER A 99 -24.79 9.51 4.31
CA SER A 99 -25.28 9.40 2.93
C SER A 99 -26.55 8.58 2.79
N ILE A 100 -26.66 7.47 3.53
CA ILE A 100 -27.83 6.57 3.49
C ILE A 100 -29.02 7.26 4.15
N ARG A 101 -28.81 7.83 5.35
CA ARG A 101 -29.87 8.51 6.11
C ARG A 101 -30.39 9.75 5.38
N MET A 102 -29.50 10.58 4.81
CA MET A 102 -29.91 11.73 4.00
C MET A 102 -30.66 11.31 2.75
N GLY A 103 -30.23 10.24 2.07
CA GLY A 103 -30.96 9.73 0.91
C GLY A 103 -32.39 9.33 1.26
N GLN A 104 -32.59 8.63 2.38
CA GLN A 104 -33.92 8.26 2.88
C GLN A 104 -34.75 9.49 3.31
N LEU A 105 -34.13 10.40 4.07
CA LEU A 105 -34.79 11.62 4.56
C LEU A 105 -35.30 12.49 3.42
N VAL A 106 -34.45 12.76 2.42
CA VAL A 106 -34.81 13.57 1.26
C VAL A 106 -35.89 12.87 0.44
N ALA A 107 -35.74 11.58 0.16
CA ALA A 107 -36.75 10.83 -0.59
C ALA A 107 -38.12 10.87 0.09
N LYS A 108 -38.16 10.72 1.42
CA LYS A 108 -39.39 10.83 2.21
C LYS A 108 -40.00 12.23 2.17
N ARG A 109 -39.18 13.28 2.33
CA ARG A 109 -39.64 14.67 2.24
C ARG A 109 -40.26 14.99 0.88
N PHE A 110 -39.64 14.56 -0.21
CA PHE A 110 -40.21 14.72 -1.55
C PHE A 110 -41.54 13.99 -1.70
N LYS A 111 -41.63 12.78 -1.13
CA LYS A 111 -42.88 12.01 -1.15
C LYS A 111 -43.99 12.72 -0.37
N ASP A 112 -43.68 13.23 0.81
CA ASP A 112 -44.61 13.96 1.68
C ASP A 112 -45.07 15.29 1.06
N LYS A 113 -44.22 15.92 0.24
CA LYS A 113 -44.54 17.13 -0.56
C LYS A 113 -45.41 16.85 -1.80
N GLY A 114 -45.78 15.58 -2.02
CA GLY A 114 -46.70 15.19 -3.08
C GLY A 114 -46.04 14.88 -4.43
N HIS A 115 -44.70 14.78 -4.48
CA HIS A 115 -44.03 14.31 -5.68
C HIS A 115 -44.31 12.83 -5.94
N ASP A 116 -44.16 12.42 -7.19
CA ASP A 116 -44.29 11.02 -7.57
C ASP A 116 -43.17 10.17 -6.94
N LEU A 117 -43.43 8.87 -6.85
CA LEU A 117 -42.54 7.94 -6.16
C LEU A 117 -41.19 7.82 -6.87
N GLN A 118 -41.19 7.86 -8.20
CA GLN A 118 -39.99 7.74 -9.02
C GLN A 118 -39.06 8.95 -8.80
N LYS A 119 -39.59 10.17 -8.87
CA LYS A 119 -38.84 11.40 -8.58
C LYS A 119 -38.30 11.45 -7.16
N SER A 120 -39.11 11.03 -6.18
CA SER A 120 -38.70 11.01 -4.78
C SER A 120 -37.49 10.10 -4.56
N ILE A 121 -37.47 8.92 -5.19
CA ILE A 121 -36.35 7.99 -5.12
C ILE A 121 -35.13 8.53 -5.86
N ASP A 122 -35.31 9.08 -7.06
CA ASP A 122 -34.20 9.65 -7.86
C ASP A 122 -33.46 10.74 -7.11
N VAL A 123 -34.18 11.72 -6.56
CA VAL A 123 -33.57 12.84 -5.83
C VAL A 123 -32.85 12.36 -4.57
N GLY A 124 -33.48 11.47 -3.77
CA GLY A 124 -32.84 10.90 -2.59
C GLY A 124 -31.58 10.09 -2.92
N LEU A 125 -31.61 9.30 -3.99
CA LEU A 125 -30.44 8.53 -4.44
C LEU A 125 -29.29 9.45 -4.88
N ARG A 126 -29.59 10.52 -5.63
CA ARG A 126 -28.59 11.50 -6.07
C ARG A 126 -27.96 12.24 -4.88
N VAL A 127 -28.76 12.63 -3.89
CA VAL A 127 -28.23 13.26 -2.65
C VAL A 127 -27.32 12.29 -1.90
N GLY A 128 -27.75 11.05 -1.68
CA GLY A 128 -26.91 10.05 -1.00
C GLY A 128 -25.60 9.80 -1.75
N LEU A 129 -25.65 9.64 -3.07
CA LEU A 129 -24.46 9.43 -3.89
C LEU A 129 -23.55 10.68 -3.93
N ALA A 130 -24.10 11.89 -3.94
CA ALA A 130 -23.32 13.13 -3.88
C ALA A 130 -22.55 13.23 -2.57
N ILE A 131 -23.18 12.93 -1.43
CA ILE A 131 -22.49 12.92 -0.13
C ILE A 131 -21.33 11.92 -0.12
N LEU A 132 -21.53 10.71 -0.66
CA LEU A 132 -20.49 9.68 -0.75
C LEU A 132 -19.31 10.07 -1.64
N THR A 133 -19.60 10.78 -2.73
CA THR A 133 -18.60 11.22 -3.73
C THR A 133 -18.07 12.62 -3.44
N GLU A 134 -18.30 13.10 -2.22
CA GLU A 134 -17.92 14.42 -1.72
C GLU A 134 -18.45 15.62 -2.54
N ALA A 135 -19.44 15.35 -3.38
CA ALA A 135 -19.97 16.23 -4.41
C ALA A 135 -18.87 16.79 -5.35
N VAL A 136 -17.80 16.03 -5.55
CA VAL A 136 -16.68 16.37 -6.46
C VAL A 136 -16.81 15.63 -7.80
N LEU A 137 -17.47 14.48 -7.81
CA LEU A 137 -17.59 13.63 -9.00
C LEU A 137 -18.90 13.89 -9.74
N VAL A 138 -18.88 13.67 -11.06
CA VAL A 138 -20.07 13.80 -11.92
C VAL A 138 -21.07 12.64 -11.74
N ALA A 139 -20.71 11.60 -11.00
CA ALA A 139 -21.51 10.39 -10.84
C ALA A 139 -22.97 10.63 -10.36
N PRO A 140 -23.27 11.55 -9.42
CA PRO A 140 -24.65 11.87 -9.04
C PRO A 140 -25.46 12.54 -10.14
N LEU A 141 -24.81 13.13 -11.15
CA LEU A 141 -25.47 13.80 -12.28
C LEU A 141 -25.56 12.87 -13.48
N GLU A 142 -24.42 12.37 -13.95
CA GLU A 142 -24.29 11.61 -15.20
C GLU A 142 -24.15 10.10 -15.00
N GLY A 143 -23.86 9.63 -13.78
CA GLY A 143 -23.71 8.21 -13.50
C GLY A 143 -25.04 7.48 -13.35
N ILE A 144 -26.11 8.20 -13.00
CA ILE A 144 -27.49 7.73 -12.93
C ILE A 144 -28.26 8.46 -14.03
N SER A 145 -28.61 7.75 -15.10
CA SER A 145 -29.42 8.31 -16.19
C SER A 145 -30.85 8.52 -15.71
N GLU A 146 -31.46 7.47 -15.16
CA GLU A 146 -32.83 7.52 -14.66
C GLU A 146 -33.10 6.44 -13.60
N VAL A 147 -34.17 6.66 -12.85
CA VAL A 147 -34.77 5.68 -11.94
C VAL A 147 -36.15 5.32 -12.47
N ARG A 148 -36.51 4.04 -12.50
CA ARG A 148 -37.83 3.57 -12.94
C ARG A 148 -38.43 2.59 -11.93
N LEU A 149 -39.77 2.60 -11.85
CA LEU A 149 -40.54 1.59 -11.12
C LEU A 149 -41.11 0.60 -12.14
N LEU A 150 -40.68 -0.65 -12.06
CA LEU A 150 -41.10 -1.73 -12.95
C LEU A 150 -41.90 -2.76 -12.17
N ALA A 151 -42.56 -3.70 -12.86
CA ALA A 151 -43.39 -4.72 -12.23
C ALA A 151 -42.70 -6.10 -12.29
N ASN A 152 -42.74 -6.83 -11.19
CA ASN A 152 -42.37 -8.25 -11.09
C ASN A 152 -43.41 -9.12 -11.83
N VAL A 153 -43.16 -10.42 -11.91
CA VAL A 153 -44.10 -11.38 -12.54
C VAL A 153 -45.42 -11.49 -11.76
N ASP A 154 -45.37 -11.32 -10.44
CA ASP A 154 -46.53 -11.33 -9.54
C ASP A 154 -47.31 -10.00 -9.52
N GLY A 155 -46.83 -8.98 -10.24
CA GLY A 155 -47.44 -7.65 -10.30
C GLY A 155 -46.97 -6.67 -9.23
N SER A 156 -46.14 -7.09 -8.26
CA SER A 156 -45.51 -6.17 -7.30
C SER A 156 -44.57 -5.19 -8.01
N GLN A 157 -44.47 -3.95 -7.52
CA GLN A 157 -43.59 -2.93 -8.10
C GLN A 157 -42.22 -2.97 -7.44
N PHE A 158 -41.15 -2.94 -8.24
CA PHE A 158 -39.77 -2.91 -7.77
C PHE A 158 -38.97 -1.76 -8.40
N LEU A 159 -37.84 -1.45 -7.77
CA LEU A 159 -36.93 -0.38 -8.20
C LEU A 159 -35.91 -0.86 -9.25
N SER A 160 -35.85 -0.15 -10.38
CA SER A 160 -34.84 -0.33 -11.44
C SER A 160 -34.04 0.96 -11.63
N ILE A 161 -32.71 0.88 -11.60
CA ILE A 161 -31.83 2.05 -11.73
C ILE A 161 -31.02 1.92 -13.00
N TYR A 162 -31.03 2.96 -13.83
CA TYR A 162 -30.31 3.00 -15.09
C TYR A 162 -28.97 3.67 -14.88
N PHE A 163 -27.93 2.86 -14.68
CA PHE A 163 -26.56 3.33 -14.56
C PHE A 163 -25.96 3.58 -15.95
N ALA A 164 -25.25 4.69 -16.10
CA ALA A 164 -24.53 5.03 -17.33
C ALA A 164 -23.01 4.86 -17.15
N GLY A 165 -22.27 4.85 -18.26
CA GLY A 165 -20.80 4.71 -18.27
C GLY A 165 -20.04 5.65 -17.31
N PRO A 166 -20.43 6.95 -17.17
CA PRO A 166 -19.80 7.88 -16.23
C PRO A 166 -19.81 7.43 -14.75
N ILE A 167 -20.64 6.46 -14.37
CA ILE A 167 -20.63 5.88 -13.01
C ILE A 167 -19.26 5.26 -12.66
N ARG A 168 -18.42 4.96 -13.66
CA ARG A 168 -17.05 4.49 -13.42
C ARG A 168 -16.22 5.49 -12.63
N ALA A 169 -16.42 6.79 -12.86
CA ALA A 169 -15.69 7.86 -12.18
C ALA A 169 -15.92 7.87 -10.66
N ALA A 170 -17.09 7.39 -10.19
CA ALA A 170 -17.42 7.26 -8.77
C ALA A 170 -16.49 6.28 -8.03
N GLY A 171 -15.88 5.33 -8.76
CA GLY A 171 -15.17 4.20 -8.20
C GLY A 171 -16.10 3.09 -7.69
N GLY A 172 -15.57 1.86 -7.61
CA GLY A 172 -16.36 0.67 -7.27
C GLY A 172 -17.08 0.73 -5.91
N THR A 173 -16.49 1.40 -4.91
CA THR A 173 -17.14 1.50 -3.60
C THR A 173 -18.40 2.37 -3.65
N ALA A 174 -18.34 3.53 -4.32
CA ALA A 174 -19.50 4.39 -4.48
C ALA A 174 -20.58 3.73 -5.38
N GLN A 175 -20.18 2.99 -6.42
CA GLN A 175 -21.10 2.19 -7.23
C GLN A 175 -21.92 1.20 -6.39
N ALA A 176 -21.25 0.42 -5.54
CA ALA A 176 -21.93 -0.55 -4.69
C ALA A 176 -22.76 0.11 -3.58
N LEU A 177 -22.28 1.21 -3.00
CA LEU A 177 -23.06 1.96 -2.01
C LEU A 177 -24.28 2.66 -2.63
N ALA A 178 -24.25 3.05 -3.91
CA ALA A 178 -25.43 3.56 -4.61
C ALA A 178 -26.56 2.51 -4.64
N VAL A 179 -26.21 1.24 -4.89
CA VAL A 179 -27.16 0.11 -4.84
C VAL A 179 -27.73 -0.05 -3.42
N LEU A 180 -26.88 0.06 -2.39
CA LEU A 180 -27.32 -0.01 -0.99
C LEU A 180 -28.24 1.15 -0.61
N ILE A 181 -27.89 2.40 -0.97
CA ILE A 181 -28.72 3.58 -0.70
C ILE A 181 -30.09 3.40 -1.35
N ALA A 182 -30.13 2.95 -2.59
CA ALA A 182 -31.40 2.78 -3.29
C ALA A 182 -32.25 1.66 -2.67
N ASP A 183 -31.63 0.57 -2.21
CA ASP A 183 -32.31 -0.47 -1.43
C ASP A 183 -32.94 0.10 -0.15
N MET A 184 -32.21 0.95 0.57
CA MET A 184 -32.70 1.60 1.80
C MET A 184 -33.84 2.59 1.53
N ILE A 185 -33.76 3.36 0.45
CA ILE A 185 -34.82 4.29 0.04
C ILE A 185 -36.09 3.53 -0.37
N ARG A 186 -35.97 2.46 -1.18
CA ARG A 186 -37.16 1.70 -1.61
C ARG A 186 -37.90 1.07 -0.43
N ARG A 187 -37.17 0.63 0.61
CA ARG A 187 -37.77 0.05 1.83
C ARG A 187 -38.52 1.12 2.62
N GLU A 188 -37.92 2.31 2.76
CA GLU A 188 -38.54 3.45 3.45
C GLU A 188 -39.84 3.89 2.76
N LEU A 189 -39.89 3.83 1.42
CA LEU A 189 -41.06 4.23 0.64
C LEU A 189 -42.01 3.09 0.27
N GLY A 190 -41.79 1.88 0.80
CA GLY A 190 -42.71 0.74 0.63
C GLY A 190 -42.72 0.11 -0.77
N VAL A 191 -41.60 0.12 -1.49
CA VAL A 191 -41.44 -0.55 -2.79
C VAL A 191 -40.85 -1.95 -2.60
N ASP A 192 -41.46 -2.94 -3.25
CA ASP A 192 -41.09 -4.35 -3.13
C ASP A 192 -39.70 -4.65 -3.72
N ALA A 193 -39.17 -5.82 -3.37
CA ALA A 193 -37.88 -6.28 -3.85
C ALA A 193 -37.97 -6.78 -5.31
N TYR A 194 -36.89 -6.59 -6.07
CA TYR A 194 -36.74 -7.15 -7.40
C TYR A 194 -36.64 -8.68 -7.34
N VAL A 195 -37.45 -9.36 -8.16
CA VAL A 195 -37.41 -10.81 -8.34
C VAL A 195 -37.02 -11.13 -9.80
N PRO A 196 -35.74 -11.45 -10.07
CA PRO A 196 -35.27 -11.64 -11.43
C PRO A 196 -35.84 -12.90 -12.07
N THR A 197 -36.19 -12.79 -13.35
CA THR A 197 -36.51 -13.94 -14.20
C THR A 197 -35.23 -14.59 -14.74
N GLN A 198 -35.29 -15.88 -15.10
CA GLN A 198 -34.12 -16.57 -15.67
C GLN A 198 -33.56 -15.87 -16.92
N PRO A 199 -34.38 -15.37 -17.88
CA PRO A 199 -33.86 -14.62 -19.03
C PRO A 199 -33.11 -13.33 -18.64
N GLU A 200 -33.54 -12.62 -17.58
CA GLU A 200 -32.84 -11.42 -17.10
C GLU A 200 -31.45 -11.77 -16.53
N VAL A 201 -31.34 -12.89 -15.80
CA VAL A 201 -30.06 -13.38 -15.27
C VAL A 201 -29.12 -13.80 -16.40
N GLU A 202 -29.62 -14.59 -17.35
CA GLU A 202 -28.81 -15.05 -18.49
C GLU A 202 -28.39 -13.90 -19.40
N ARG A 203 -29.22 -12.86 -19.54
CA ARG A 203 -28.82 -11.63 -20.25
C ARG A 203 -27.59 -11.00 -19.62
N VAL A 204 -27.53 -10.84 -18.30
CA VAL A 204 -26.35 -10.25 -17.65
C VAL A 204 -25.11 -11.15 -17.86
N LYS A 205 -25.25 -12.48 -17.79
CA LYS A 205 -24.15 -13.41 -18.09
C LYS A 205 -23.63 -13.25 -19.53
N GLU A 206 -24.53 -13.15 -20.50
CA GLU A 206 -24.18 -12.94 -21.90
C GLU A 206 -23.47 -11.59 -22.10
N GLU A 207 -23.97 -10.51 -21.49
CA GLU A 207 -23.33 -9.19 -21.54
C GLU A 207 -21.90 -9.24 -21.02
N PHE A 208 -21.64 -9.89 -19.88
CA PHE A 208 -20.27 -10.06 -19.36
C PHE A 208 -19.37 -10.89 -20.31
N GLY A 209 -19.92 -11.92 -20.97
CA GLY A 209 -19.19 -12.74 -21.92
C GLY A 209 -18.82 -12.01 -23.21
N LEU A 210 -19.71 -11.14 -23.69
CA LEU A 210 -19.51 -10.35 -24.91
C LEU A 210 -18.71 -9.07 -24.66
N TYR A 211 -18.70 -8.53 -23.44
CA TYR A 211 -18.02 -7.27 -23.13
C TYR A 211 -16.51 -7.35 -23.36
N ARG A 212 -16.02 -6.46 -24.24
CA ARG A 212 -14.60 -6.34 -24.59
C ARG A 212 -13.87 -5.22 -23.85
N GLY A 213 -14.60 -4.35 -23.14
CA GLY A 213 -13.98 -3.33 -22.29
C GLY A 213 -13.19 -3.94 -21.13
N ASN A 214 -12.20 -3.19 -20.65
CA ASN A 214 -11.41 -3.60 -19.49
C ASN A 214 -12.23 -3.42 -18.21
N LEU A 215 -12.51 -4.52 -17.52
CA LEU A 215 -13.09 -4.55 -16.18
C LEU A 215 -12.00 -4.89 -15.16
N GLN A 216 -12.00 -4.20 -14.01
CA GLN A 216 -11.07 -4.52 -12.91
C GLN A 216 -11.32 -5.91 -12.31
N TYR A 217 -12.55 -6.42 -12.43
CA TYR A 217 -12.95 -7.75 -12.01
C TYR A 217 -14.02 -8.27 -12.96
N ARG A 218 -13.79 -9.47 -13.49
CA ARG A 218 -14.77 -10.20 -14.30
C ARG A 218 -15.32 -11.34 -13.44
N PRO A 219 -16.56 -11.20 -12.90
CA PRO A 219 -17.17 -12.26 -12.13
C PRO A 219 -17.43 -13.50 -12.97
N THR A 220 -17.41 -14.69 -12.36
CA THR A 220 -17.78 -15.92 -13.05
C THR A 220 -19.29 -15.98 -13.32
N PRO A 221 -19.78 -16.80 -14.25
CA PRO A 221 -21.23 -16.95 -14.48
C PRO A 221 -22.02 -17.29 -13.22
N GLU A 222 -21.46 -18.09 -12.31
CA GLU A 222 -22.08 -18.45 -11.03
C GLU A 222 -22.14 -17.25 -10.07
N GLU A 223 -21.12 -16.39 -10.10
CA GLU A 223 -21.09 -15.16 -9.31
C GLU A 223 -22.12 -14.15 -9.83
N ILE A 224 -22.21 -14.00 -11.14
CA ILE A 224 -23.23 -13.16 -11.80
C ILE A 224 -24.63 -13.65 -11.44
N GLU A 225 -24.88 -14.96 -11.52
CA GLU A 225 -26.17 -15.52 -11.14
C GLU A 225 -26.51 -15.24 -9.68
N SER A 226 -25.55 -15.50 -8.79
CA SER A 226 -25.75 -15.33 -7.36
C SER A 226 -26.01 -13.86 -6.98
N ILE A 227 -25.28 -12.91 -7.58
CA ILE A 227 -25.41 -11.49 -7.25
C ILE A 227 -26.70 -10.90 -7.84
N VAL A 228 -27.05 -11.25 -9.08
CA VAL A 228 -28.27 -10.75 -9.73
C VAL A 228 -29.52 -11.30 -9.02
N LYS A 229 -29.51 -12.58 -8.61
CA LYS A 229 -30.62 -13.20 -7.86
C LYS A 229 -30.79 -12.65 -6.44
N ALA A 230 -29.71 -12.21 -5.81
CA ALA A 230 -29.75 -11.71 -4.44
C ALA A 230 -29.98 -10.19 -4.35
N CYS A 231 -29.66 -9.43 -5.40
CA CYS A 231 -29.77 -7.98 -5.38
C CYS A 231 -31.25 -7.54 -5.33
N PRO A 232 -31.66 -6.77 -4.30
CA PRO A 232 -33.07 -6.41 -4.08
C PRO A 232 -33.60 -5.31 -5.02
N ILE A 233 -32.72 -4.75 -5.86
CA ILE A 233 -33.05 -3.78 -6.89
C ILE A 233 -32.50 -4.27 -8.23
N MET A 234 -33.11 -3.86 -9.34
CA MET A 234 -32.60 -4.18 -10.66
C MET A 234 -31.52 -3.18 -11.07
N ILE A 235 -30.30 -3.67 -11.24
CA ILE A 235 -29.20 -2.91 -11.84
C ILE A 235 -29.40 -2.92 -13.35
N ASN A 236 -29.79 -1.77 -13.89
CA ASN A 236 -30.09 -1.56 -15.30
C ASN A 236 -29.21 -0.45 -15.87
N GLY A 237 -29.40 -0.07 -17.12
CA GLY A 237 -28.63 0.98 -17.75
C GLY A 237 -28.89 1.10 -19.23
N GLU A 238 -28.42 2.20 -19.79
CA GLU A 238 -28.43 2.42 -21.24
C GLU A 238 -27.40 1.53 -21.93
N SER A 239 -27.66 1.21 -23.19
CA SER A 239 -26.70 0.54 -24.06
C SER A 239 -25.51 1.46 -24.35
N THR A 240 -24.32 1.06 -23.92
CA THR A 240 -23.10 1.85 -24.15
C THR A 240 -22.23 1.27 -25.26
N GLU A 241 -22.39 -0.01 -25.61
CA GLU A 241 -21.62 -0.67 -26.66
C GLU A 241 -22.44 -0.84 -27.94
N ALA A 242 -21.76 -0.96 -29.08
CA ALA A 242 -22.39 -1.27 -30.36
C ALA A 242 -22.75 -2.77 -30.53
N ILE A 243 -22.28 -3.63 -29.64
CA ILE A 243 -22.45 -5.09 -29.72
C ILE A 243 -23.84 -5.49 -29.20
N GLU A 244 -24.57 -6.28 -29.98
CA GLU A 244 -25.85 -6.87 -29.60
C GLU A 244 -25.69 -8.26 -28.97
N CYS A 245 -26.53 -8.54 -27.97
CA CYS A 245 -26.67 -9.87 -27.38
C CYS A 245 -27.46 -10.78 -28.33
N ALA A 246 -26.89 -11.95 -28.66
CA ALA A 246 -27.43 -12.87 -29.64
C ALA A 246 -28.46 -13.84 -29.06
N GLY A 247 -28.26 -14.32 -27.83
CA GLY A 247 -29.15 -15.27 -27.15
C GLY A 247 -30.32 -14.58 -26.46
N TYR A 248 -30.01 -13.67 -25.55
CA TYR A 248 -30.95 -12.96 -24.70
C TYR A 248 -31.10 -11.50 -25.13
N GLY A 249 -31.15 -11.24 -26.43
CA GLY A 249 -31.25 -9.88 -26.99
C GLY A 249 -32.49 -9.09 -26.53
N ARG A 250 -33.66 -9.73 -26.44
CA ARG A 250 -34.91 -9.06 -26.01
C ARG A 250 -35.45 -9.75 -24.77
N VAL A 251 -35.35 -9.06 -23.63
CA VAL A 251 -35.77 -9.57 -22.33
C VAL A 251 -36.69 -8.52 -21.69
N ARG A 252 -37.64 -9.00 -20.87
CA ARG A 252 -38.52 -8.12 -20.10
C ARG A 252 -37.67 -7.12 -19.28
N ASN A 253 -38.19 -5.90 -19.11
CA ASN A 253 -37.55 -4.85 -18.31
C ASN A 253 -36.19 -4.34 -18.85
N ILE A 254 -35.77 -4.77 -20.05
CA ILE A 254 -34.55 -4.31 -20.72
C ILE A 254 -34.94 -3.75 -22.10
N ASP A 255 -34.71 -2.46 -22.30
CA ASP A 255 -35.22 -1.72 -23.46
C ASP A 255 -34.52 -2.10 -24.77
N GLU A 256 -33.21 -2.34 -24.72
CA GLU A 256 -32.37 -2.51 -25.92
C GLU A 256 -31.59 -3.84 -25.95
N PRO A 257 -31.28 -4.37 -27.15
CA PRO A 257 -30.52 -5.62 -27.28
C PRO A 257 -29.00 -5.48 -27.12
N ARG A 258 -28.48 -4.27 -26.96
CA ARG A 258 -27.05 -3.99 -26.88
C ARG A 258 -26.51 -4.06 -25.45
N ILE A 259 -25.19 -4.17 -25.32
CA ILE A 259 -24.53 -4.31 -24.01
C ILE A 259 -24.61 -2.99 -23.22
N ARG A 260 -24.99 -3.12 -21.95
CA ARG A 260 -25.12 -2.02 -20.97
C ARG A 260 -23.87 -1.94 -20.09
N GLY A 261 -22.91 -1.10 -20.46
CA GLY A 261 -21.63 -1.00 -19.73
C GLY A 261 -21.77 -0.55 -18.27
N GLY A 262 -22.73 0.33 -17.96
CA GLY A 262 -23.01 0.76 -16.58
C GLY A 262 -23.37 -0.41 -15.66
N VAL A 263 -24.18 -1.36 -16.14
CA VAL A 263 -24.56 -2.58 -15.41
C VAL A 263 -23.33 -3.43 -15.07
N LEU A 264 -22.46 -3.63 -16.06
CA LEU A 264 -21.25 -4.44 -15.91
C LEU A 264 -20.26 -3.84 -14.92
N LEU A 265 -20.14 -2.51 -14.91
CA LEU A 265 -19.29 -1.79 -13.96
C LEU A 265 -19.82 -1.95 -12.53
N VAL A 266 -21.09 -1.67 -12.29
CA VAL A 266 -21.69 -1.73 -10.94
C VAL A 266 -21.67 -3.15 -10.38
N ILE A 267 -21.96 -4.17 -11.19
CA ILE A 267 -21.91 -5.57 -10.76
C ILE A 267 -20.46 -6.02 -10.56
N GLY A 268 -19.60 -5.85 -11.57
CA GLY A 268 -18.23 -6.38 -11.56
C GLY A 268 -17.29 -5.60 -10.67
N GLU A 269 -17.13 -4.29 -10.92
CA GLU A 269 -16.20 -3.42 -10.18
C GLU A 269 -16.76 -2.91 -8.86
N GLY A 270 -18.08 -2.82 -8.75
CA GLY A 270 -18.79 -2.47 -7.53
C GLY A 270 -19.04 -3.67 -6.62
N LEU A 271 -20.17 -4.34 -6.80
CA LEU A 271 -20.68 -5.36 -5.88
C LEU A 271 -19.72 -6.53 -5.68
N CYS A 272 -19.18 -7.12 -6.76
CA CYS A 272 -18.30 -8.27 -6.65
C CYS A 272 -16.91 -7.90 -6.14
N LEU A 273 -16.22 -6.95 -6.80
CA LEU A 273 -14.84 -6.59 -6.44
C LEU A 273 -14.73 -5.91 -5.06
N LYS A 274 -15.75 -5.14 -4.65
CA LYS A 274 -15.73 -4.41 -3.37
C LYS A 274 -16.55 -5.07 -2.27
N ALA A 275 -17.03 -6.31 -2.48
CA ALA A 275 -17.78 -7.08 -1.47
C ALA A 275 -17.19 -7.02 -0.05
N PRO A 276 -15.87 -7.19 0.20
CA PRO A 276 -15.32 -7.11 1.56
C PRO A 276 -15.48 -5.74 2.22
N LYS A 277 -15.40 -4.65 1.45
CA LYS A 277 -15.57 -3.30 1.98
C LYS A 277 -17.06 -3.01 2.26
N ILE A 278 -17.95 -3.48 1.39
CA ILE A 278 -19.40 -3.33 1.57
C ILE A 278 -19.92 -4.14 2.77
N GLN A 279 -19.41 -5.36 2.96
CA GLN A 279 -19.74 -6.19 4.12
C GLN A 279 -19.54 -5.44 5.43
N LYS A 280 -18.41 -4.74 5.60
CA LYS A 280 -18.13 -3.95 6.81
C LYS A 280 -19.19 -2.88 7.06
N HIS A 281 -19.69 -2.23 6.01
CA HIS A 281 -20.73 -1.21 6.14
C HIS A 281 -22.10 -1.83 6.44
N THR A 282 -22.48 -2.91 5.75
CA THR A 282 -23.77 -3.57 5.97
C THR A 282 -23.86 -4.21 7.36
N GLU A 283 -22.77 -4.79 7.87
CA GLU A 283 -22.70 -5.35 9.22
C GLU A 283 -22.77 -4.25 10.28
N ARG A 284 -22.03 -3.14 10.10
CA ARG A 284 -22.06 -2.00 11.03
C ARG A 284 -23.42 -1.32 11.11
N LEU A 285 -24.15 -1.29 10.00
CA LEU A 285 -25.48 -0.68 9.88
C LEU A 285 -26.63 -1.67 10.13
N GLU A 286 -26.32 -2.94 10.42
CA GLU A 286 -27.29 -4.01 10.63
C GLU A 286 -28.34 -4.12 9.51
N VAL A 287 -27.90 -3.94 8.25
CA VAL A 287 -28.81 -3.95 7.09
C VAL A 287 -29.26 -5.37 6.79
N THR A 288 -30.54 -5.64 7.02
CA THR A 288 -31.16 -6.95 6.76
C THR A 288 -31.20 -7.28 5.26
N GLY A 289 -30.97 -8.54 4.89
CA GLY A 289 -31.09 -9.00 3.49
C GLY A 289 -29.83 -8.78 2.64
N TRP A 290 -28.75 -8.26 3.22
CA TRP A 290 -27.44 -8.09 2.55
C TRP A 290 -26.41 -9.17 2.92
N GLU A 291 -26.83 -10.24 3.58
CA GLU A 291 -25.97 -11.35 4.01
C GLU A 291 -25.33 -12.10 2.81
N PHE A 292 -25.90 -11.92 1.61
CA PHE A 292 -25.34 -12.48 0.38
C PHE A 292 -23.95 -11.91 0.05
N ILE A 293 -23.65 -10.64 0.39
CA ILE A 293 -22.34 -10.03 0.14
C ILE A 293 -21.23 -10.76 0.91
N SER A 294 -21.53 -11.28 2.10
CA SER A 294 -20.57 -12.03 2.91
C SER A 294 -20.07 -13.31 2.22
N LYS A 295 -20.89 -13.95 1.38
CA LYS A 295 -20.47 -15.10 0.57
C LYS A 295 -19.38 -14.72 -0.45
N PHE A 296 -19.47 -13.53 -1.03
CA PHE A 296 -18.48 -13.01 -1.98
C PHE A 296 -17.23 -12.50 -1.28
N ALA A 297 -17.39 -11.85 -0.12
CA ALA A 297 -16.28 -11.33 0.66
C ALA A 297 -15.36 -12.44 1.23
N ASN A 298 -15.94 -13.60 1.59
CA ASN A 298 -15.21 -14.70 2.24
C ASN A 298 -14.67 -15.77 1.28
N LYS A 299 -15.00 -15.71 -0.01
CA LYS A 299 -14.61 -16.74 -1.00
C LYS A 299 -13.09 -16.89 -1.20
N GLY A 300 -12.29 -15.89 -0.81
CA GLY A 300 -10.82 -15.97 -0.77
C GLY A 300 -10.22 -16.48 0.55
N LYS A 301 -11.03 -16.68 1.59
CA LYS A 301 -10.63 -17.21 2.90
C LYS A 301 -10.98 -18.69 3.06
N ASP A 302 -11.98 -19.19 2.33
CA ASP A 302 -12.46 -20.58 2.44
C ASP A 302 -11.56 -21.63 1.78
N ASP A 303 -10.65 -21.24 0.89
CA ASP A 303 -9.65 -22.18 0.33
C ASP A 303 -8.59 -22.60 1.38
N ASP A 304 -8.41 -21.82 2.45
CA ASP A 304 -7.51 -22.15 3.57
C ASP A 304 -8.18 -23.05 4.62
N SER A 305 -9.51 -23.12 4.67
CA SER A 305 -10.26 -23.85 5.71
C SER A 305 -10.60 -25.31 5.34
N LYS A 306 -10.37 -25.72 4.09
CA LYS A 306 -10.64 -27.09 3.59
C LYS A 306 -9.46 -28.06 3.66
N LYS A 307 -8.40 -27.78 4.44
CA LYS A 307 -7.33 -28.75 4.71
C LYS A 307 -7.44 -29.31 6.12
N GLY A 308 -7.97 -30.53 6.23
CA GLY A 308 -7.65 -31.57 7.21
C GLY A 308 -7.80 -31.27 8.71
N THR A 309 -8.64 -32.05 9.39
CA THR A 309 -8.71 -32.14 10.86
C THR A 309 -7.45 -32.79 11.45
N GLY A 310 -6.45 -31.96 11.80
CA GLY A 310 -5.26 -32.33 12.55
C GLY A 310 -4.51 -31.05 12.98
N PRO A 311 -3.56 -31.10 13.95
CA PRO A 311 -2.72 -29.95 14.28
C PRO A 311 -1.76 -29.69 13.12
N ILE A 312 -2.20 -28.89 12.15
CA ILE A 312 -1.41 -28.49 10.99
C ILE A 312 -0.44 -27.38 11.43
N PHE A 313 0.85 -27.60 11.22
CA PHE A 313 1.87 -26.55 11.34
C PHE A 313 1.49 -25.37 10.42
N LYS A 314 1.03 -24.27 11.01
CA LYS A 314 0.73 -23.04 10.28
C LYS A 314 2.03 -22.27 10.10
N SER A 315 2.60 -22.37 8.90
CA SER A 315 3.80 -21.63 8.53
C SER A 315 3.60 -20.13 8.80
N ARG A 316 4.59 -19.51 9.46
CA ARG A 316 4.65 -18.05 9.62
C ARG A 316 5.17 -17.34 8.36
N LYS A 317 5.55 -18.09 7.31
CA LYS A 317 6.02 -17.51 6.04
C LYS A 317 4.89 -16.80 5.34
N VAL A 318 5.18 -15.60 4.85
CA VAL A 318 4.25 -14.81 4.06
C VAL A 318 4.16 -15.43 2.65
N PRO A 319 2.97 -15.77 2.12
CA PRO A 319 2.85 -16.40 0.80
C PRO A 319 3.00 -15.38 -0.33
N PRO A 320 3.65 -15.67 -1.47
CA PRO A 320 3.84 -14.72 -2.56
C PRO A 320 2.54 -14.41 -3.32
N ILE A 321 2.33 -13.14 -3.73
CA ILE A 321 1.17 -12.71 -4.53
C ILE A 321 1.60 -12.40 -5.97
N LYS A 322 1.37 -13.34 -6.89
CA LYS A 322 1.78 -13.21 -8.31
C LYS A 322 0.86 -12.35 -9.18
N LYS A 323 -0.12 -11.62 -8.60
CA LYS A 323 -1.17 -10.94 -9.37
C LYS A 323 -0.64 -9.81 -10.25
N PHE A 324 0.35 -9.05 -9.78
CA PHE A 324 0.91 -7.92 -10.53
C PHE A 324 1.68 -8.35 -11.79
N MET A 325 2.19 -9.60 -11.81
CA MET A 325 2.92 -10.18 -12.93
C MET A 325 2.02 -10.57 -14.13
N LYS A 326 0.69 -10.65 -13.95
CA LYS A 326 -0.24 -11.05 -15.02
C LYS A 326 -0.45 -9.99 -16.10
N ASP A 327 -0.12 -8.73 -15.79
CA ASP A 327 -0.36 -7.57 -16.65
C ASP A 327 0.95 -6.94 -17.16
N ILE A 328 2.01 -7.74 -17.34
CA ILE A 328 3.27 -7.22 -17.88
C ILE A 328 3.06 -6.87 -19.35
N ILE A 329 3.31 -5.61 -19.70
CA ILE A 329 3.22 -5.08 -21.05
C ILE A 329 4.65 -4.74 -21.49
N ALA A 330 4.95 -4.93 -22.78
CA ALA A 330 6.22 -4.51 -23.36
C ALA A 330 6.52 -3.04 -23.01
N GLY A 331 7.76 -2.77 -22.58
CA GLY A 331 8.21 -1.44 -22.16
C GLY A 331 7.94 -1.09 -20.68
N ARG A 332 7.30 -1.98 -19.90
CA ARG A 332 7.22 -1.87 -18.44
C ARG A 332 8.19 -2.85 -17.78
N PRO A 333 9.30 -2.38 -17.18
CA PRO A 333 10.23 -3.26 -16.51
C PRO A 333 9.61 -3.91 -15.27
N VAL A 334 10.14 -5.07 -14.91
CA VAL A 334 9.86 -5.74 -13.63
C VAL A 334 11.07 -5.51 -12.76
N PHE A 335 10.87 -4.88 -11.60
CA PHE A 335 11.96 -4.56 -10.68
C PHE A 335 12.25 -5.66 -9.66
N GLY A 336 11.44 -6.71 -9.59
CA GLY A 336 11.68 -7.86 -8.72
C GLY A 336 10.51 -8.83 -8.77
N ALA A 337 10.78 -10.12 -8.59
CA ALA A 337 9.71 -11.11 -8.52
C ALA A 337 9.02 -11.09 -7.13
N PRO A 338 7.82 -11.69 -7.02
CA PRO A 338 7.05 -11.67 -5.78
C PRO A 338 7.80 -12.32 -4.61
N LEU A 339 8.03 -11.58 -3.52
CA LEU A 339 8.81 -11.98 -2.34
C LEU A 339 10.21 -12.56 -2.64
N GLU A 340 10.84 -12.18 -3.74
CA GLU A 340 12.20 -12.62 -4.05
C GLU A 340 13.25 -11.70 -3.38
N PRO A 341 14.26 -12.25 -2.69
CA PRO A 341 15.41 -11.47 -2.19
C PRO A 341 16.11 -10.70 -3.31
N GLY A 342 16.64 -9.52 -3.00
CA GLY A 342 17.21 -8.57 -3.97
C GLY A 342 16.19 -7.60 -4.60
N GLY A 343 14.90 -7.88 -4.48
CA GLY A 343 13.85 -6.89 -4.72
C GLY A 343 13.88 -5.74 -3.71
N PHE A 344 12.89 -4.84 -3.76
CA PHE A 344 12.80 -3.77 -2.76
C PHE A 344 12.50 -4.31 -1.36
N ARG A 345 13.36 -3.97 -0.39
CA ARG A 345 13.19 -4.35 1.02
C ARG A 345 12.14 -3.45 1.68
N LEU A 346 11.14 -4.05 2.33
CA LEU A 346 10.10 -3.28 3.00
C LEU A 346 10.67 -2.56 4.22
N ARG A 347 10.48 -1.23 4.25
CA ARG A 347 10.66 -0.41 5.45
C ARG A 347 9.34 0.24 5.81
N TYR A 348 8.91 0.09 7.05
CA TYR A 348 7.74 0.81 7.53
C TYR A 348 8.08 2.27 7.79
N GLY A 349 7.34 3.18 7.18
CA GLY A 349 7.56 4.61 7.37
C GLY A 349 6.70 5.44 6.43
N ARG A 350 6.66 6.75 6.68
CA ARG A 350 5.97 7.71 5.82
C ARG A 350 6.90 8.87 5.54
N ALA A 351 7.53 8.87 4.37
CA ALA A 351 8.36 9.98 3.97
C ALA A 351 7.48 11.23 3.77
N ARG A 352 8.05 12.42 4.02
CA ARG A 352 7.35 13.69 3.82
C ARG A 352 6.65 13.80 2.44
N PRO A 353 7.29 13.44 1.30
CA PRO A 353 6.64 13.54 0.00
C PRO A 353 5.65 12.41 -0.29
N SER A 354 5.65 11.29 0.46
CA SER A 354 4.87 10.10 0.11
C SER A 354 3.35 10.29 0.23
N GLY A 355 2.88 11.34 0.91
CA GLY A 355 1.46 11.71 0.90
C GLY A 355 0.51 10.56 1.25
N LEU A 356 -0.41 10.25 0.34
CA LEU A 356 -1.40 9.16 0.38
C LEU A 356 -1.17 8.26 -0.84
N ALA A 357 -1.26 6.93 -0.67
CA ALA A 357 -1.12 5.94 -1.74
C ALA A 357 0.21 6.02 -2.53
N ALA A 358 1.27 6.52 -1.90
CA ALA A 358 2.62 6.54 -2.45
C ALA A 358 3.60 5.77 -1.56
N GLY A 359 4.62 5.20 -2.18
CA GLY A 359 5.81 4.68 -1.52
C GLY A 359 7.00 5.59 -1.78
N SER A 360 8.08 5.35 -1.06
CA SER A 360 9.32 6.08 -1.27
C SER A 360 10.53 5.18 -1.30
N CYS A 361 11.52 5.50 -2.12
CA CYS A 361 12.81 4.83 -2.16
C CYS A 361 13.93 5.87 -2.31
N SER A 362 15.19 5.45 -2.16
CA SER A 362 16.34 6.33 -2.38
C SER A 362 16.40 6.80 -3.84
N ALA A 363 16.87 8.02 -4.05
CA ALA A 363 17.16 8.53 -5.39
C ALA A 363 18.24 7.71 -6.11
N ALA A 364 19.17 7.10 -5.36
CA ALA A 364 20.13 6.15 -5.93
C ALA A 364 19.44 4.90 -6.48
N SER A 365 18.43 4.35 -5.78
CA SER A 365 17.61 3.23 -6.26
C SER A 365 16.84 3.60 -7.52
N MET A 366 16.30 4.82 -7.59
CA MET A 366 15.64 5.33 -8.80
C MET A 366 16.57 5.33 -10.01
N ALA A 367 17.78 5.89 -9.84
CA ALA A 367 18.79 5.95 -10.89
C ALA A 367 19.33 4.55 -11.28
N ALA A 368 19.38 3.62 -10.33
CA ALA A 368 19.79 2.24 -10.56
C ALA A 368 18.81 1.45 -11.42
N MET A 369 17.53 1.81 -11.39
CA MET A 369 16.49 1.24 -12.24
C MET A 369 16.42 1.94 -13.61
N ASP A 370 17.56 2.42 -14.11
CA ASP A 370 17.72 3.14 -15.38
C ASP A 370 16.76 4.32 -15.56
N ASP A 371 16.46 5.04 -14.47
CA ASP A 371 15.53 6.17 -14.46
C ASP A 371 14.11 5.81 -14.96
N PHE A 372 13.73 4.52 -15.02
CA PHE A 372 12.34 4.12 -15.23
C PHE A 372 11.48 4.49 -14.02
N ILE A 373 12.07 4.42 -12.83
CA ILE A 373 11.48 4.95 -11.62
C ILE A 373 11.92 6.41 -11.49
N THR A 374 10.96 7.33 -11.58
CA THR A 374 11.15 8.75 -11.32
C THR A 374 10.09 9.23 -10.34
N VAL A 375 10.19 10.48 -9.90
CA VAL A 375 9.20 11.10 -9.01
C VAL A 375 7.83 11.10 -9.69
N GLY A 376 6.88 10.38 -9.10
CA GLY A 376 5.52 10.23 -9.61
C GLY A 376 5.30 9.00 -10.50
N THR A 377 6.34 8.21 -10.83
CA THR A 377 6.15 6.93 -11.52
C THR A 377 5.21 6.05 -10.71
N GLN A 378 4.12 5.57 -11.34
CA GLN A 378 3.21 4.62 -10.74
C GLN A 378 3.77 3.19 -10.87
N MET A 379 4.23 2.63 -9.76
CA MET A 379 4.74 1.28 -9.67
C MET A 379 3.62 0.32 -9.22
N LYS A 380 3.43 -0.79 -9.94
CA LYS A 380 2.59 -1.89 -9.44
C LYS A 380 3.38 -2.65 -8.37
N ILE A 381 2.74 -2.92 -7.23
CA ILE A 381 3.39 -3.56 -6.08
C ILE A 381 2.65 -4.83 -5.68
N GLU A 382 3.36 -5.73 -5.00
CA GLU A 382 2.77 -6.96 -4.46
C GLU A 382 1.85 -6.66 -3.27
N ARG A 383 2.26 -5.74 -2.39
CA ARG A 383 1.61 -5.34 -1.15
C ARG A 383 1.92 -3.88 -0.81
N PRO A 384 1.10 -3.19 0.00
CA PRO A 384 -0.24 -3.60 0.46
C PRO A 384 -1.35 -3.30 -0.56
N GLY A 385 -1.10 -2.40 -1.50
CA GLY A 385 -2.04 -1.98 -2.54
C GLY A 385 -1.79 -2.66 -3.89
N LYS A 386 -2.52 -2.21 -4.93
CA LYS A 386 -2.28 -2.64 -6.32
C LYS A 386 -1.10 -1.90 -6.97
N ALA A 387 -0.93 -0.64 -6.59
CA ALA A 387 0.09 0.25 -7.10
C ALA A 387 0.34 1.35 -6.07
N CYS A 388 1.50 1.99 -6.17
CA CYS A 388 1.82 3.22 -5.46
C CYS A 388 2.53 4.19 -6.42
N ALA A 389 2.39 5.49 -6.19
CA ALA A 389 3.32 6.45 -6.79
C ALA A 389 4.65 6.38 -6.04
N ILE A 390 5.77 6.60 -6.72
CA ILE A 390 7.08 6.63 -6.07
C ILE A 390 7.55 8.06 -5.83
N THR A 391 8.11 8.31 -4.66
CA THR A 391 8.69 9.58 -4.22
C THR A 391 10.09 9.37 -3.65
N PRO A 392 10.97 10.38 -3.66
CA PRO A 392 12.31 10.21 -3.11
C PRO A 392 12.29 10.19 -1.57
N CYS A 393 13.19 9.42 -0.97
CA CYS A 393 13.43 9.40 0.47
C CYS A 393 14.93 9.29 0.76
N ASP A 394 15.52 10.37 1.28
CA ASP A 394 16.96 10.45 1.57
C ASP A 394 17.39 9.59 2.77
N ILE A 395 16.41 9.06 3.51
CA ILE A 395 16.63 8.19 4.69
C ILE A 395 16.63 6.70 4.29
N ALA A 396 16.00 6.36 3.17
CA ALA A 396 15.91 4.98 2.70
C ALA A 396 17.30 4.50 2.25
N GLU A 397 17.67 3.28 2.59
CA GLU A 397 18.90 2.69 2.05
C GLU A 397 18.79 2.52 0.53
N GLY A 398 19.85 2.88 -0.18
CA GLY A 398 19.98 2.72 -1.62
C GLY A 398 20.35 1.29 -2.03
N PRO A 399 20.63 1.07 -3.32
CA PRO A 399 20.92 -0.25 -3.84
C PRO A 399 22.29 -0.78 -3.37
N TRP A 400 22.38 -2.10 -3.26
CA TRP A 400 23.66 -2.80 -3.23
C TRP A 400 24.07 -3.20 -4.63
N VAL A 401 25.30 -2.89 -4.98
CA VAL A 401 25.83 -3.07 -6.33
C VAL A 401 27.11 -3.88 -6.33
N LEU A 402 27.28 -4.67 -7.39
CA LEU A 402 28.49 -5.43 -7.66
C LEU A 402 29.20 -4.82 -8.86
N MET A 403 30.44 -4.38 -8.62
CA MET A 403 31.30 -3.70 -9.58
C MET A 403 32.02 -4.73 -10.48
N SER A 404 32.48 -4.28 -11.65
CA SER A 404 33.16 -5.12 -12.64
C SER A 404 34.48 -5.72 -12.15
N ASP A 405 35.12 -5.06 -11.17
CA ASP A 405 36.35 -5.53 -10.50
C ASP A 405 36.05 -6.49 -9.32
N GLY A 406 34.78 -6.68 -8.98
CA GLY A 406 34.31 -7.54 -7.91
C GLY A 406 34.07 -6.83 -6.58
N GLU A 407 34.27 -5.52 -6.48
CA GLU A 407 33.86 -4.73 -5.31
C GLU A 407 32.33 -4.79 -5.12
N PHE A 408 31.89 -5.04 -3.89
CA PHE A 408 30.48 -5.09 -3.51
C PHE A 408 30.21 -4.08 -2.41
N LYS A 409 29.27 -3.15 -2.66
CA LYS A 409 28.96 -2.05 -1.73
C LYS A 409 27.56 -1.49 -1.92
N ARG A 410 27.09 -0.80 -0.89
CA ARG A 410 25.87 0.02 -0.93
C ARG A 410 26.18 1.42 -1.48
N ILE A 411 25.26 1.97 -2.27
CA ILE A 411 25.32 3.36 -2.73
C ILE A 411 24.01 4.05 -2.36
N ASP A 412 24.03 4.99 -1.43
CA ASP A 412 22.82 5.69 -0.96
C ASP A 412 22.53 7.00 -1.72
N ASP A 413 23.56 7.61 -2.32
CA ASP A 413 23.49 8.90 -3.00
C ASP A 413 23.40 8.76 -4.53
N GLU A 414 22.53 9.57 -5.15
CA GLU A 414 22.32 9.54 -6.61
C GLU A 414 23.56 10.00 -7.38
N ALA A 415 24.25 11.04 -6.91
CA ALA A 415 25.42 11.57 -7.62
C ALA A 415 26.57 10.56 -7.61
N GLN A 416 26.78 9.89 -6.47
CA GLN A 416 27.72 8.78 -6.37
C GLN A 416 27.34 7.64 -7.33
N PHE A 417 26.07 7.22 -7.34
CA PHE A 417 25.61 6.15 -8.23
C PHE A 417 25.88 6.48 -9.70
N ARG A 418 25.54 7.70 -10.14
CA ARG A 418 25.76 8.14 -11.53
C ARG A 418 27.25 8.21 -11.89
N ALA A 419 28.11 8.62 -10.97
CA ALA A 419 29.56 8.66 -11.19
C ALA A 419 30.16 7.25 -11.37
N GLU A 420 29.61 6.27 -10.66
CA GLU A 420 30.10 4.89 -10.66
C GLU A 420 29.39 3.97 -11.65
N LYS A 421 28.27 4.41 -12.27
CA LYS A 421 27.40 3.61 -13.14
C LYS A 421 28.15 2.78 -14.20
N ALA A 422 29.18 3.33 -14.83
CA ALA A 422 29.94 2.64 -15.87
C ALA A 422 30.76 1.42 -15.37
N ARG A 423 31.01 1.33 -14.06
CA ARG A 423 31.73 0.22 -13.41
C ARG A 423 30.78 -0.78 -12.75
N ILE A 424 29.49 -0.48 -12.65
CA ILE A 424 28.50 -1.36 -12.03
C ILE A 424 28.13 -2.44 -13.03
N SER A 425 28.33 -3.71 -12.66
CA SER A 425 27.95 -4.86 -13.47
C SER A 425 26.57 -5.39 -13.11
N MET A 426 26.19 -5.33 -11.83
CA MET A 426 24.92 -5.88 -11.35
C MET A 426 24.39 -5.06 -10.17
N VAL A 427 23.08 -4.82 -10.17
CA VAL A 427 22.34 -4.39 -8.98
C VAL A 427 21.89 -5.67 -8.26
N TRP A 428 22.41 -5.90 -7.06
CA TRP A 428 22.17 -7.10 -6.27
C TRP A 428 20.92 -6.98 -5.39
N ASP A 429 20.74 -5.81 -4.79
CA ASP A 429 19.56 -5.43 -4.00
C ASP A 429 19.11 -4.03 -4.43
N ASN A 430 17.81 -3.84 -4.63
CA ASN A 430 17.26 -2.56 -5.08
C ASN A 430 17.27 -1.45 -4.02
N GLY A 431 17.58 -1.77 -2.77
CA GLY A 431 17.43 -0.89 -1.62
C GLY A 431 16.05 -1.00 -0.98
N GLU A 432 15.70 0.01 -0.19
CA GLU A 432 14.47 0.02 0.59
C GLU A 432 13.30 0.67 -0.16
N LEU A 433 12.10 0.13 0.07
CA LEU A 433 10.83 0.76 -0.25
C LEU A 433 10.06 1.05 1.04
N VAL A 434 9.95 2.34 1.32
CA VAL A 434 9.27 2.91 2.49
C VAL A 434 7.76 2.95 2.21
N LEU A 435 6.99 2.21 3.01
CA LEU A 435 5.53 2.15 2.92
C LEU A 435 4.88 2.44 4.27
N GLY A 436 3.86 3.31 4.25
CA GLY A 436 3.16 3.74 5.45
C GLY A 436 2.22 2.67 6.00
N TYR A 437 2.06 2.62 7.32
CA TYR A 437 1.04 1.78 7.98
C TYR A 437 -0.37 2.04 7.44
N GLY A 438 -0.69 3.31 7.16
CA GLY A 438 -1.99 3.72 6.61
C GLY A 438 -2.37 2.97 5.32
N GLU A 439 -1.38 2.63 4.49
CA GLU A 439 -1.61 1.88 3.24
C GLU A 439 -2.08 0.44 3.49
N PHE A 440 -1.54 -0.21 4.52
CA PHE A 440 -1.98 -1.54 4.94
C PHE A 440 -3.38 -1.50 5.55
N MET A 441 -3.64 -0.49 6.40
CA MET A 441 -4.92 -0.28 7.06
C MET A 441 -6.03 0.01 6.04
N GLU A 442 -5.80 0.92 5.10
CA GLU A 442 -6.77 1.28 4.07
C GLU A 442 -7.11 0.10 3.15
N ASN A 443 -6.09 -0.67 2.74
CA ASN A 443 -6.27 -1.82 1.85
C ASN A 443 -6.71 -3.10 2.58
N ASN A 444 -6.93 -3.03 3.90
CA ASN A 444 -7.30 -4.16 4.76
C ASN A 444 -6.36 -5.37 4.56
N LYS A 445 -5.05 -5.11 4.62
CA LYS A 445 -4.00 -6.13 4.50
C LYS A 445 -3.31 -6.33 5.83
N ASN A 446 -2.92 -7.58 6.09
CA ASN A 446 -2.07 -7.90 7.23
C ASN A 446 -0.69 -7.23 7.04
N LEU A 447 -0.15 -6.72 8.14
CA LEU A 447 1.25 -6.33 8.21
C LEU A 447 2.13 -7.56 7.92
N VAL A 448 3.28 -7.31 7.32
CA VAL A 448 4.29 -8.32 7.04
C VAL A 448 5.56 -7.95 7.79
N PRO A 449 6.40 -8.91 8.17
CA PRO A 449 7.67 -8.58 8.82
C PRO A 449 8.50 -7.64 7.92
N ALA A 450 9.00 -6.56 8.49
CA ALA A 450 9.99 -5.67 7.88
C ALA A 450 11.37 -5.97 8.47
N GLY A 451 12.43 -5.55 7.79
CA GLY A 451 13.79 -5.61 8.32
C GLY A 451 13.96 -4.77 9.58
N TYR A 452 14.93 -5.12 10.43
CA TYR A 452 15.28 -4.32 11.61
C TYR A 452 16.06 -3.08 11.16
N ALA A 453 15.34 -2.00 10.90
CA ALA A 453 15.88 -0.74 10.40
C ALA A 453 16.38 0.17 11.53
N GLN A 454 17.14 1.20 11.16
CA GLN A 454 17.65 2.22 12.09
C GLN A 454 16.53 2.91 12.89
N ASP A 455 15.33 3.06 12.32
CA ASP A 455 14.17 3.63 13.04
C ASP A 455 13.74 2.75 14.22
N TRP A 456 13.81 1.43 14.06
CA TRP A 456 13.47 0.49 15.11
C TRP A 456 14.55 0.48 16.17
N TRP A 457 15.82 0.44 15.77
CA TRP A 457 16.94 0.56 16.70
C TRP A 457 16.88 1.84 17.55
N ALA A 458 16.61 2.98 16.92
CA ALA A 458 16.41 4.24 17.61
C ALA A 458 15.20 4.18 18.56
N ALA A 459 14.08 3.57 18.16
CA ALA A 459 12.91 3.40 19.01
C ALA A 459 13.20 2.54 20.26
N ASP A 460 13.89 1.41 20.09
CA ASP A 460 14.27 0.54 21.21
C ASP A 460 15.19 1.29 22.19
N LEU A 461 16.13 2.10 21.68
CA LEU A 461 17.00 2.93 22.53
C LEU A 461 16.26 4.07 23.21
N LEU A 462 15.31 4.74 22.54
CA LEU A 462 14.53 5.80 23.18
C LEU A 462 13.80 5.31 24.43
N ASP A 463 13.38 4.04 24.43
CA ASP A 463 12.71 3.43 25.58
C ASP A 463 13.71 2.90 26.61
N ALA A 464 14.85 2.36 26.16
CA ALA A 464 15.89 1.83 27.05
C ALA A 464 16.72 2.92 27.77
N LEU A 465 16.84 4.12 27.19
CA LEU A 465 17.53 5.28 27.78
C LEU A 465 16.61 5.99 28.79
N ASP A 466 16.29 5.27 29.87
CA ASP A 466 15.27 5.62 30.86
C ASP A 466 15.74 6.53 32.00
N SER A 467 17.05 6.73 32.11
CA SER A 467 17.69 7.42 33.21
C SER A 467 18.97 8.13 32.77
N VAL A 468 19.43 9.10 33.57
CA VAL A 468 20.73 9.76 33.33
C VAL A 468 21.88 8.73 33.36
N GLY A 469 21.76 7.69 34.19
CA GLY A 469 22.70 6.57 34.22
C GLY A 469 22.73 5.82 32.89
N ALA A 470 21.57 5.44 32.35
CA ALA A 470 21.47 4.78 31.05
C ALA A 470 22.04 5.64 29.91
N VAL A 471 21.78 6.95 29.93
CA VAL A 471 22.37 7.91 28.96
C VAL A 471 23.90 7.94 29.07
N ASN A 472 24.44 8.00 30.29
CA ASN A 472 25.90 8.02 30.50
C ASN A 472 26.56 6.71 30.05
N GLU A 473 25.94 5.57 30.32
CA GLU A 473 26.42 4.27 29.85
C GLU A 473 26.38 4.16 28.33
N PHE A 474 25.33 4.67 27.68
CA PHE A 474 25.28 4.78 26.23
C PHE A 474 26.40 5.66 25.68
N CYS A 475 26.67 6.82 26.29
CA CYS A 475 27.79 7.68 25.88
C CYS A 475 29.13 6.95 26.01
N GLN A 476 29.33 6.21 27.10
CA GLN A 476 30.56 5.42 27.32
C GLN A 476 30.74 4.31 26.28
N LEU A 477 29.66 3.59 25.96
CA LEU A 477 29.69 2.49 24.98
C LEU A 477 29.86 3.00 23.55
N SER A 478 29.14 4.07 23.18
CA SER A 478 29.18 4.65 21.83
C SER A 478 30.42 5.51 21.57
N GLY A 479 31.09 5.99 22.61
CA GLY A 479 32.18 6.96 22.50
C GLY A 479 31.71 8.38 22.17
N ILE A 480 30.39 8.63 22.15
CA ILE A 480 29.80 9.94 21.82
C ILE A 480 29.77 10.80 23.09
N ALA A 481 30.25 12.04 23.00
CA ALA A 481 30.21 12.97 24.12
C ALA A 481 28.77 13.38 24.43
N GLN A 482 28.42 13.50 25.71
CA GLN A 482 27.08 13.93 26.14
C GLN A 482 26.68 15.30 25.57
N THR A 483 27.65 16.18 25.29
CA THR A 483 27.43 17.49 24.66
C THR A 483 26.96 17.43 23.21
N GLU A 484 27.16 16.28 22.54
CA GLU A 484 26.69 16.02 21.18
C GLU A 484 25.28 15.43 21.15
N LEU A 485 24.78 14.99 22.31
CA LEU A 485 23.45 14.42 22.46
C LEU A 485 22.44 15.49 22.92
N PRO A 486 21.15 15.33 22.60
CA PRO A 486 20.13 16.27 23.05
C PRO A 486 19.99 16.27 24.59
N GLU A 487 19.67 17.43 25.15
CA GLU A 487 19.36 17.53 26.58
C GLU A 487 18.12 16.70 26.95
N GLY A 488 18.11 16.19 28.19
CA GLY A 488 17.03 15.39 28.74
C GLY A 488 17.22 13.88 28.58
N VAL A 489 16.27 13.11 29.14
CA VAL A 489 16.27 11.64 29.14
C VAL A 489 15.06 11.17 28.34
N PRO A 490 15.24 10.53 27.17
CA PRO A 490 14.14 10.24 26.25
C PRO A 490 13.19 9.14 26.78
N GLY A 491 13.71 8.19 27.56
CA GLY A 491 12.96 7.09 28.15
C GLY A 491 12.45 7.37 29.56
N ALA A 492 12.54 8.62 30.04
CA ALA A 492 12.18 8.95 31.42
C ALA A 492 10.77 8.44 31.77
N PRO A 493 10.60 7.75 32.93
CA PRO A 493 9.31 7.23 33.36
C PRO A 493 8.24 8.32 33.41
N VAL A 494 7.05 8.00 32.93
CA VAL A 494 5.90 8.92 32.94
C VAL A 494 5.20 8.84 34.29
N GLY A 495 5.01 9.99 34.93
CA GLY A 495 4.22 10.15 36.15
C GLY A 495 3.17 11.25 36.02
N PRO A 496 2.34 11.47 37.05
CA PRO A 496 1.24 12.45 37.01
C PRO A 496 1.67 13.90 36.75
N SER A 497 2.93 14.24 37.03
CA SER A 497 3.50 15.58 36.84
C SER A 497 4.38 15.71 35.59
N THR A 498 4.43 14.67 34.74
CA THR A 498 5.27 14.70 33.54
C THR A 498 4.67 15.64 32.50
N ASN A 499 5.47 16.61 32.03
CA ASN A 499 5.12 17.42 30.87
C ASN A 499 5.28 16.58 29.59
N LEU A 500 4.15 16.17 29.00
CA LEU A 500 4.12 15.29 27.84
C LEU A 500 4.58 15.98 26.55
N ASP A 501 4.34 17.29 26.40
CA ASP A 501 4.81 18.09 25.26
C ASP A 501 6.34 18.22 25.26
N GLU A 502 6.91 18.53 26.42
CA GLU A 502 8.36 18.59 26.60
C GLU A 502 9.00 17.24 26.33
N ARG A 503 8.43 16.15 26.88
CA ARG A 503 8.89 14.78 26.64
C ARG A 503 8.83 14.43 25.15
N PHE A 504 7.76 14.80 24.45
CA PHE A 504 7.65 14.58 23.01
C PHE A 504 8.80 15.23 22.25
N HIS A 505 9.12 16.49 22.56
CA HIS A 505 10.23 17.19 21.91
C HIS A 505 11.60 16.61 22.25
N ILE A 506 11.82 16.17 23.50
CA ILE A 506 13.05 15.46 23.89
C ILE A 506 13.17 14.18 23.06
N ARG A 507 12.16 13.31 23.05
CA ARG A 507 12.16 12.06 22.29
C ARG A 507 12.35 12.28 20.80
N ARG A 508 11.72 13.31 20.21
CA ARG A 508 11.90 13.68 18.81
C ARG A 508 13.35 14.03 18.50
N LYS A 509 13.98 14.90 19.30
CA LYS A 509 15.39 15.28 19.12
C LYS A 509 16.32 14.09 19.26
N TRP A 510 16.11 13.26 20.29
CA TRP A 510 16.90 12.03 20.50
C TRP A 510 16.76 11.06 19.34
N ARG A 511 15.53 10.85 18.83
CA ARG A 511 15.28 10.01 17.66
C ARG A 511 16.11 10.49 16.47
N ASP A 512 16.07 11.78 16.17
CA ASP A 512 16.75 12.36 15.00
C ASP A 512 18.27 12.19 15.09
N VAL A 513 18.85 12.30 16.29
CA VAL A 513 20.28 12.04 16.52
C VAL A 513 20.59 10.55 16.37
N LEU A 514 19.91 9.66 17.12
CA LEU A 514 20.16 8.21 17.08
C LEU A 514 19.99 7.63 15.68
N HIS A 515 19.03 8.15 14.92
CA HIS A 515 18.81 7.74 13.54
C HIS A 515 20.00 8.03 12.62
N LEU A 516 20.70 9.15 12.84
CA LEU A 516 21.86 9.56 12.04
C LEU A 516 23.19 9.03 12.60
N THR A 517 23.18 8.43 13.78
CA THR A 517 24.39 7.94 14.43
C THR A 517 24.91 6.66 13.76
N TYR A 518 26.13 6.73 13.24
CA TYR A 518 26.93 5.54 12.93
C TYR A 518 27.65 5.04 14.18
N ILE A 519 27.59 3.74 14.43
CA ILE A 519 28.27 3.09 15.55
C ILE A 519 29.16 1.96 15.02
N ASP A 520 30.39 1.88 15.50
CA ASP A 520 31.29 0.78 15.16
C ASP A 520 30.82 -0.56 15.76
N TRP A 521 31.48 -1.65 15.39
CA TRP A 521 31.07 -2.98 15.85
C TRP A 521 31.14 -3.14 17.38
N THR A 522 32.22 -2.68 18.01
CA THR A 522 32.43 -2.85 19.46
C THR A 522 31.34 -2.14 20.25
N ALA A 523 31.03 -0.90 19.87
CA ALA A 523 29.98 -0.12 20.46
C ALA A 523 28.59 -0.72 20.15
N ALA A 524 28.33 -1.16 18.93
CA ALA A 524 27.05 -1.77 18.54
C ALA A 524 26.76 -3.05 19.35
N LYS A 525 27.76 -3.93 19.51
CA LYS A 525 27.66 -5.13 20.35
C LYS A 525 27.45 -4.78 21.83
N GLY A 526 28.21 -3.82 22.35
CA GLY A 526 28.08 -3.35 23.73
C GLY A 526 26.68 -2.79 24.02
N ILE A 527 26.15 -1.98 23.11
CA ILE A 527 24.80 -1.41 23.19
C ILE A 527 23.73 -2.50 23.12
N ALA A 528 23.83 -3.42 22.16
CA ALA A 528 22.88 -4.52 22.03
C ALA A 528 22.83 -5.38 23.30
N LEU A 529 23.97 -5.72 23.87
CA LEU A 529 24.06 -6.49 25.12
C LEU A 529 23.51 -5.71 26.32
N ARG A 530 23.82 -4.41 26.43
CA ARG A 530 23.42 -3.58 27.57
C ARG A 530 21.94 -3.21 27.55
N PHE A 531 21.43 -2.83 26.39
CA PHE A 531 20.08 -2.27 26.23
C PHE A 531 19.08 -3.24 25.60
N GLY A 532 19.52 -4.43 25.20
CA GLY A 532 18.64 -5.47 24.64
C GLY A 532 18.12 -5.15 23.24
N THR A 533 18.79 -4.27 22.50
CA THR A 533 18.46 -3.97 21.10
C THR A 533 18.99 -5.07 20.18
N SER A 534 18.46 -5.16 18.96
CA SER A 534 19.18 -5.87 17.89
C SER A 534 20.33 -5.00 17.36
N LEU A 535 21.19 -5.59 16.53
CA LEU A 535 22.29 -4.88 15.88
C LEU A 535 21.76 -3.93 14.80
N PRO A 536 22.17 -2.65 14.78
CA PRO A 536 21.81 -1.71 13.72
C PRO A 536 22.61 -1.98 12.44
N SER A 537 22.16 -1.41 11.33
CA SER A 537 22.92 -1.35 10.07
C SER A 537 24.26 -0.64 10.31
N PRO A 538 25.40 -1.11 9.78
CA PRO A 538 25.55 -2.24 8.85
C PRO A 538 25.81 -3.59 9.54
N HIS A 539 25.76 -3.69 10.86
CA HIS A 539 26.19 -4.87 11.65
C HIS A 539 25.15 -6.00 11.73
N ASN A 540 24.16 -6.00 10.83
CA ASN A 540 23.10 -7.00 10.78
C ASN A 540 23.07 -7.69 9.40
N PRO A 541 23.85 -8.78 9.22
CA PRO A 541 23.91 -9.53 7.97
C PRO A 541 22.57 -10.14 7.55
N TRP A 542 22.40 -10.42 6.25
CA TRP A 542 21.19 -11.03 5.70
C TRP A 542 21.15 -12.55 5.93
N TRP A 543 21.12 -12.95 7.19
CA TRP A 543 21.19 -14.37 7.59
C TRP A 543 20.12 -15.26 6.97
N LEU A 544 18.94 -14.70 6.64
CA LEU A 544 17.85 -15.45 6.02
C LEU A 544 18.12 -15.81 4.55
N ASP A 545 19.00 -15.06 3.89
CA ASP A 545 19.33 -15.27 2.48
C ASP A 545 20.50 -16.25 2.33
N LEU A 546 21.30 -16.49 3.38
CA LEU A 546 22.38 -17.48 3.35
C LEU A 546 21.81 -18.91 3.38
N PRO A 547 22.04 -19.74 2.34
CA PRO A 547 21.64 -21.13 2.36
C PRO A 547 22.36 -21.90 3.47
N ILE A 548 21.62 -22.68 4.26
CA ILE A 548 22.18 -23.43 5.39
C ILE A 548 23.20 -24.47 4.92
N GLU A 549 23.04 -24.98 3.70
CA GLU A 549 23.93 -25.94 3.04
C GLU A 549 25.34 -25.37 2.79
N TRP A 550 25.49 -24.05 2.74
CA TRP A 550 26.77 -23.38 2.50
C TRP A 550 27.56 -23.15 3.80
N VAL A 551 26.88 -23.18 4.95
CA VAL A 551 27.43 -22.83 6.26
C VAL A 551 28.66 -23.70 6.63
N PRO A 552 28.65 -25.04 6.48
CA PRO A 552 29.82 -25.84 6.85
C PRO A 552 31.09 -25.47 6.09
N SER A 553 30.97 -25.11 4.81
CA SER A 553 32.09 -24.65 3.99
C SER A 553 32.53 -23.24 4.35
N LEU A 554 31.59 -22.35 4.69
CA LEU A 554 31.90 -21.04 5.25
C LEU A 554 32.69 -21.15 6.57
N LEU A 555 32.29 -22.05 7.47
CA LEU A 555 33.01 -22.29 8.74
C LEU A 555 34.45 -22.75 8.52
N LYS A 556 34.68 -23.63 7.54
CA LYS A 556 36.03 -24.06 7.15
C LYS A 556 36.88 -22.89 6.64
N LEU A 557 36.30 -22.03 5.80
CA LEU A 557 36.97 -20.84 5.28
C LEU A 557 37.34 -19.85 6.38
N ILE A 558 36.42 -19.61 7.33
CA ILE A 558 36.65 -18.72 8.47
C ILE A 558 37.82 -19.25 9.30
N GLY A 559 37.91 -20.57 9.50
CA GLY A 559 39.01 -21.20 10.25
C GLY A 559 40.40 -20.98 9.66
N SER A 560 40.51 -20.65 8.36
CA SER A 560 41.78 -20.30 7.70
C SER A 560 41.87 -18.84 7.26
N ALA A 561 40.95 -17.99 7.69
CA ALA A 561 40.94 -16.58 7.36
C ALA A 561 41.95 -15.80 8.23
N GLU A 562 42.46 -14.69 7.70
CA GLU A 562 43.38 -13.81 8.41
C GLU A 562 42.72 -12.47 8.68
N ILE A 563 42.93 -11.90 9.87
CA ILE A 563 42.50 -10.53 10.17
C ILE A 563 43.70 -9.62 10.07
N LYS A 564 43.64 -8.64 9.17
CA LYS A 564 44.73 -7.68 8.96
C LYS A 564 44.18 -6.31 8.54
N ASP A 565 44.76 -5.26 9.13
CA ASP A 565 44.43 -3.86 8.84
C ASP A 565 42.90 -3.57 8.95
N GLY A 566 42.22 -4.23 9.88
CA GLY A 566 40.77 -4.07 10.11
C GLY A 566 39.86 -4.87 9.15
N ASN A 567 40.42 -5.73 8.31
CA ASN A 567 39.66 -6.54 7.34
C ASN A 567 39.78 -8.03 7.67
N LEU A 568 38.71 -8.79 7.40
CA LEU A 568 38.77 -10.25 7.34
C LEU A 568 39.14 -10.67 5.92
N ILE A 569 40.21 -11.45 5.79
CA ILE A 569 40.81 -11.81 4.51
C ILE A 569 40.69 -13.31 4.31
N PHE A 570 40.04 -13.71 3.22
CA PHE A 570 40.07 -15.10 2.75
C PHE A 570 41.11 -15.24 1.63
N LYS A 571 42.15 -16.03 1.89
CA LYS A 571 43.26 -16.27 0.96
C LYS A 571 42.84 -17.11 -0.24
N ASP A 572 43.28 -16.71 -1.44
CA ASP A 572 42.95 -17.34 -2.73
C ASP A 572 41.44 -17.57 -2.97
N ALA A 573 40.58 -16.87 -2.22
CA ALA A 573 39.14 -17.09 -2.18
C ALA A 573 38.40 -16.73 -3.46
N VAL A 574 39.00 -15.90 -4.30
CA VAL A 574 38.47 -15.47 -5.60
C VAL A 574 39.44 -15.82 -6.74
N LYS A 575 40.35 -16.78 -6.51
CA LYS A 575 41.25 -17.29 -7.54
C LYS A 575 40.44 -17.81 -8.73
N GLY A 576 40.77 -17.33 -9.93
CA GLY A 576 40.05 -17.71 -11.15
C GLY A 576 38.71 -17.00 -11.36
N TRP A 577 38.33 -16.07 -10.46
CA TRP A 577 37.15 -15.24 -10.64
C TRP A 577 37.28 -14.33 -11.87
N ASN A 578 36.20 -14.18 -12.62
CA ASN A 578 36.15 -13.33 -13.81
C ASN A 578 34.84 -12.55 -13.86
N GLY A 579 34.92 -11.23 -13.72
CA GLY A 579 33.75 -10.34 -13.72
C GLY A 579 32.93 -10.37 -15.01
N LYS A 580 33.54 -10.75 -16.15
CA LYS A 580 32.83 -10.87 -17.44
C LYS A 580 31.73 -11.93 -17.42
N ASN A 581 31.79 -12.88 -16.49
CA ASN A 581 30.76 -13.91 -16.34
C ASN A 581 29.40 -13.31 -15.92
N MET A 582 29.39 -12.10 -15.36
CA MET A 582 28.16 -11.37 -15.00
C MET A 582 27.52 -10.63 -16.17
N GLU A 583 28.21 -10.45 -17.30
CA GLU A 583 27.67 -9.75 -18.48
C GLU A 583 26.61 -10.59 -19.21
N ASN A 584 26.59 -11.90 -18.97
CA ASN A 584 25.62 -12.80 -19.56
C ASN A 584 24.36 -12.88 -18.70
N LEU A 585 23.20 -12.91 -19.36
CA LEU A 585 21.94 -13.20 -18.68
C LEU A 585 21.98 -14.62 -18.08
N LEU A 586 21.41 -14.75 -16.89
CA LEU A 586 21.24 -16.06 -16.25
C LEU A 586 20.29 -16.94 -17.10
N PRO A 587 20.61 -18.23 -17.29
CA PRO A 587 19.74 -19.15 -17.99
C PRO A 587 18.43 -19.39 -17.22
N GLU A 588 17.35 -19.75 -17.93
CA GLU A 588 16.06 -20.07 -17.30
C GLU A 588 16.14 -21.33 -16.41
N GLN A 589 17.06 -22.23 -16.72
CA GLN A 589 17.40 -23.41 -15.94
C GLN A 589 18.92 -23.41 -15.72
N GLU A 590 19.33 -23.54 -14.47
CA GLU A 590 20.75 -23.67 -14.15
C GLU A 590 21.20 -25.11 -14.37
N ASP A 591 22.39 -25.28 -14.95
CA ASP A 591 23.05 -26.57 -15.08
C ASP A 591 23.52 -27.07 -13.71
N ASP A 592 23.83 -28.37 -13.63
CA ASP A 592 24.47 -28.96 -12.45
C ASP A 592 25.77 -28.21 -12.11
N LEU A 593 25.98 -27.93 -10.82
CA LEU A 593 27.15 -27.20 -10.35
C LEU A 593 28.43 -28.00 -10.56
N ASP A 594 29.31 -27.54 -11.46
CA ASP A 594 30.69 -28.02 -11.56
C ASP A 594 31.55 -27.39 -10.46
N ILE A 595 31.74 -28.13 -9.37
CA ILE A 595 32.48 -27.69 -8.17
C ILE A 595 33.96 -27.42 -8.50
N GLU A 596 34.55 -28.14 -9.47
CA GLU A 596 35.97 -27.97 -9.84
C GLU A 596 36.21 -26.71 -10.67
N ALA A 597 35.20 -26.24 -11.40
CA ALA A 597 35.25 -25.03 -12.21
C ALA A 597 34.93 -23.74 -11.43
N MET A 598 34.50 -23.84 -10.16
CA MET A 598 34.16 -22.67 -9.35
C MET A 598 35.41 -21.82 -9.02
N PRO A 599 35.27 -20.49 -8.94
CA PRO A 599 36.31 -19.64 -8.40
C PRO A 599 36.62 -19.96 -6.93
N GLY A 600 37.88 -19.78 -6.55
CA GLY A 600 38.35 -19.97 -5.18
C GLY A 600 38.63 -21.44 -4.82
N PRO A 601 38.67 -21.77 -3.51
CA PRO A 601 38.93 -23.12 -3.06
C PRO A 601 37.76 -24.06 -3.33
N THR A 602 38.06 -25.25 -3.84
CA THR A 602 37.10 -26.34 -4.03
C THR A 602 36.68 -26.88 -2.66
N LEU A 603 35.44 -26.60 -2.24
CA LEU A 603 34.85 -27.07 -1.00
C LEU A 603 33.55 -27.81 -1.29
N GLU A 604 33.37 -28.96 -0.65
CA GLU A 604 32.14 -29.74 -0.75
C GLU A 604 30.97 -28.98 -0.11
N LEU A 605 29.80 -29.05 -0.74
CA LEU A 605 28.56 -28.48 -0.22
C LEU A 605 27.68 -29.59 0.34
N GLU A 606 26.93 -29.26 1.39
CA GLU A 606 25.95 -30.21 1.92
C GLU A 606 24.81 -30.41 0.92
N GLN A 607 24.19 -31.59 0.99
CA GLN A 607 23.01 -31.88 0.19
C GLN A 607 21.82 -31.02 0.64
N PRO A 608 20.94 -30.60 -0.30
CA PRO A 608 19.75 -29.81 0.02
C PRO A 608 18.90 -30.44 1.13
N ILE A 609 18.63 -29.68 2.19
CA ILE A 609 17.90 -30.19 3.36
C ILE A 609 16.38 -30.05 3.17
N PHE A 610 15.95 -28.91 2.62
CA PHE A 610 14.54 -28.54 2.49
C PHE A 610 14.05 -28.43 1.05
N ALA A 611 14.93 -28.69 0.07
CA ALA A 611 14.66 -28.57 -1.36
C ALA A 611 15.18 -29.79 -2.13
N THR A 612 14.82 -29.91 -3.40
CA THR A 612 15.33 -30.95 -4.32
C THR A 612 16.61 -30.55 -5.02
N GLU A 613 16.91 -29.26 -5.06
CA GLU A 613 18.03 -28.66 -5.79
C GLU A 613 18.79 -27.73 -4.85
N LEU A 614 20.08 -27.53 -5.15
CA LEU A 614 20.92 -26.61 -4.42
C LEU A 614 20.46 -25.17 -4.68
N ALA A 615 20.31 -24.36 -3.63
CA ALA A 615 19.89 -22.98 -3.78
C ALA A 615 20.99 -22.12 -4.42
N HIS A 616 20.59 -21.15 -5.26
CA HIS A 616 21.46 -20.10 -5.80
C HIS A 616 22.74 -20.61 -6.50
N VAL A 617 22.66 -21.73 -7.23
CA VAL A 617 23.79 -22.36 -7.98
C VAL A 617 24.59 -21.34 -8.80
N TRP A 618 23.91 -20.42 -9.47
CA TRP A 618 24.54 -19.40 -10.30
C TRP A 618 25.52 -18.51 -9.53
N VAL A 619 25.22 -18.20 -8.27
CA VAL A 619 26.09 -17.38 -7.40
C VAL A 619 27.39 -18.10 -7.18
N LEU A 620 27.33 -19.40 -6.86
CA LEU A 620 28.51 -20.23 -6.64
C LEU A 620 29.32 -20.41 -7.92
N ARG A 621 28.66 -20.66 -9.07
CA ARG A 621 29.32 -20.77 -10.36
C ARG A 621 30.13 -19.52 -10.71
N ILE A 622 29.55 -18.34 -10.49
CA ILE A 622 30.17 -17.07 -10.90
C ILE A 622 31.16 -16.55 -9.85
N HIS A 623 30.86 -16.70 -8.56
CA HIS A 623 31.59 -16.03 -7.47
C HIS A 623 32.41 -16.98 -6.61
N GLY A 624 32.11 -18.28 -6.62
CA GLY A 624 32.65 -19.24 -5.67
C GLY A 624 32.00 -19.12 -4.29
N ILE A 625 32.32 -20.06 -3.41
CA ILE A 625 31.65 -20.19 -2.10
C ILE A 625 31.97 -19.03 -1.15
N ALA A 626 33.23 -18.58 -1.07
CA ALA A 626 33.63 -17.51 -0.13
C ALA A 626 32.95 -16.18 -0.46
N LYS A 627 33.06 -15.73 -1.72
CA LYS A 627 32.41 -14.51 -2.20
C LYS A 627 30.90 -14.67 -2.26
N GLY A 628 30.40 -15.83 -2.67
CA GLY A 628 28.97 -16.14 -2.66
C GLY A 628 28.35 -15.95 -1.29
N CYS A 629 28.95 -16.52 -0.23
CA CYS A 629 28.50 -16.29 1.15
C CYS A 629 28.52 -14.81 1.53
N ALA A 630 29.58 -14.07 1.18
CA ALA A 630 29.66 -12.64 1.47
C ALA A 630 28.56 -11.82 0.77
N LEU A 631 28.22 -12.17 -0.48
CA LEU A 631 27.12 -11.56 -1.23
C LEU A 631 25.76 -11.88 -0.61
N MET A 632 25.49 -13.15 -0.29
CA MET A 632 24.22 -13.56 0.34
C MET A 632 24.01 -12.92 1.71
N LEU A 633 25.10 -12.63 2.44
CA LEU A 633 25.05 -11.99 3.75
C LEU A 633 25.01 -10.45 3.69
N GLY A 634 25.15 -9.84 2.50
CA GLY A 634 25.18 -8.39 2.36
C GLY A 634 26.45 -7.74 2.95
N LEU A 635 27.60 -8.42 2.90
CA LEU A 635 28.85 -7.94 3.51
C LEU A 635 29.69 -7.18 2.50
N GLY A 636 29.97 -5.90 2.77
CA GLY A 636 30.83 -5.06 1.91
C GLY A 636 32.23 -5.65 1.74
N HIS A 637 32.69 -5.79 0.50
CA HIS A 637 33.96 -6.46 0.19
C HIS A 637 34.59 -5.99 -1.12
N HIS A 638 35.88 -6.29 -1.28
CA HIS A 638 36.61 -6.08 -2.53
C HIS A 638 37.69 -7.16 -2.73
N HIS A 639 38.29 -7.18 -3.92
CA HIS A 639 39.36 -8.11 -4.27
C HIS A 639 40.73 -7.43 -4.18
N GLN A 640 41.75 -8.18 -3.73
CA GLN A 640 43.14 -7.80 -3.90
C GLN A 640 43.94 -9.00 -4.39
N GLY A 641 44.21 -9.05 -5.70
CA GLY A 641 44.75 -10.25 -6.34
C GLY A 641 43.72 -11.38 -6.30
N ASN A 642 44.09 -12.54 -5.76
CA ASN A 642 43.19 -13.69 -5.59
C ASN A 642 42.47 -13.70 -4.23
N ASP A 643 42.77 -12.74 -3.36
CA ASP A 643 42.26 -12.69 -1.99
C ASP A 643 40.96 -11.86 -1.93
N LEU A 644 40.03 -12.28 -1.07
CA LEU A 644 38.77 -11.58 -0.78
C LEU A 644 38.90 -10.83 0.54
N PHE A 645 38.67 -9.51 0.51
CA PHE A 645 38.73 -8.64 1.67
C PHE A 645 37.33 -8.21 2.08
N LEU A 646 36.85 -8.66 3.22
CA LEU A 646 35.63 -8.12 3.82
C LEU A 646 35.98 -6.87 4.62
N THR A 647 35.41 -5.74 4.23
CA THR A 647 35.76 -4.41 4.75
C THR A 647 34.78 -3.88 5.78
N GLN A 648 33.55 -4.39 5.78
CA GLN A 648 32.49 -3.92 6.67
C GLN A 648 31.75 -5.12 7.28
N SER A 649 31.37 -4.98 8.55
CA SER A 649 30.44 -5.87 9.26
C SER A 649 30.86 -7.34 9.36
N TRP A 650 32.09 -7.69 9.00
CA TRP A 650 32.59 -9.07 9.09
C TRP A 650 32.68 -9.55 10.54
N GLN A 651 32.80 -8.63 11.50
CA GLN A 651 32.78 -8.95 12.93
C GLN A 651 31.43 -9.56 13.34
N ALA A 652 30.32 -9.07 12.77
CA ALA A 652 28.98 -9.62 13.00
C ALA A 652 28.84 -11.04 12.44
N LEU A 653 29.50 -11.33 11.32
CA LEU A 653 29.59 -12.68 10.77
C LEU A 653 30.32 -13.62 11.74
N LEU A 654 31.50 -13.23 12.23
CA LEU A 654 32.28 -14.06 13.15
C LEU A 654 31.51 -14.33 14.44
N ASP A 655 30.99 -13.27 15.08
CA ASP A 655 30.24 -13.37 16.34
C ASP A 655 28.98 -14.22 16.19
N GLY A 656 28.22 -14.01 15.10
CA GLY A 656 27.00 -14.78 14.80
C GLY A 656 27.24 -16.27 14.57
N LEU A 657 28.45 -16.65 14.11
CA LEU A 657 28.86 -18.05 13.94
C LEU A 657 29.67 -18.59 15.14
N GLY A 658 29.81 -17.81 16.21
CA GLY A 658 30.47 -18.22 17.45
C GLY A 658 32.00 -18.13 17.44
N PHE A 659 32.59 -17.38 16.52
CA PHE A 659 34.03 -17.11 16.50
C PHE A 659 34.36 -15.85 17.30
N SER A 660 35.48 -15.90 18.05
CA SER A 660 36.14 -14.72 18.59
C SER A 660 37.24 -14.26 17.64
N TYR A 661 37.45 -12.95 17.54
CA TYR A 661 38.63 -12.36 16.92
C TYR A 661 39.52 -11.62 17.92
N ASP A 662 39.08 -11.50 19.17
CA ASP A 662 39.95 -11.15 20.29
C ASP A 662 40.75 -12.42 20.59
N GLY A 663 42.06 -12.38 20.32
CA GLY A 663 42.94 -13.55 20.19
C GLY A 663 43.24 -14.33 21.47
N ASP A 664 42.21 -14.88 22.12
CA ASP A 664 42.31 -15.91 23.16
C ASP A 664 41.94 -17.31 22.65
#